data_AF-A0AAV4F641-F1
#
_entry.id   AF-A0AAV4F641-F1
#
_cell.length_a   1.000
_cell.length_b   1.000
_cell.length_c   1.000
_cell.angle_alpha   90.00
_cell.angle_beta   90.00
_cell.angle_gamma   90.00
#
_symmetry.space_group_name_H-M   'P 1'
#
loop_
_entity.id
_entity.type
_entity.pdbx_description
1 polymer ?
#
loop_
_entity_poly.entity_id
_entity_poly.type
_entity_poly.pdbx_seq_one_letter_code
_entity_poly.pdbx_strand_id
1 'polypeptide(L)'
;MVKIVEVVQSKNENSTGIATVKDNRLNSRLMIAFMMFVYLLMFFAFWKWGSVALDTPASEHGKDYDSLFTISLVIIFTVQFITQFLLHYFAYKYSGKRGVRALYFADSHKLEFIWTIIPVIVLAALILYGLSVWSDITNITDDDDPLVIELYAQQFSWTVRYAGDDNVLGDANVRFLKDFGGKNITGIDSSDPNGFDDRVVKSELHLPVNRKVIFKMRSQDVLHSAFMPHFRAQMNCVPGMVTQFSLKPTLTTSEKREQDWVIQKVDRVNKIRKELSEKGEDKEPWEFDYVLLCNKICGSSHYNMQMKIVVETEDEFNTWIKEQPVFREVMLSDVIMLLSLFVETGPASAGWTIYPPLSALPQAQPGSGLGMTLWLVSMAIFIASSLLGSLNYIVTVLNLRTKGMKMTRLPLTIWAFFVTAIIGVLSFPVLLSAALLLIMDRSFGTSFYLSDIFIQGEVLHNQGGSVVLFEHLFWFLGHPEVYIVLLPALGISSEVIATNARKPIFGYRAMIASILAIAFLSTIVWGHHMFISGMNPFLGSVFTFTTLLIAIPSAVKAFNYITTLWKGNLQMNPAMLFSIGLVSTFITGGLTGLILGDSALDINVHDTYFVVAHFHLVMGISALYGLFAGVYHWFPRMFGRLMNKRLGYVHFWLTALAAYGIFYPMHFMGMAGLPRRYYTNTAFPMFDDLQDINVLITIFVFLAAFANIIFLYNFIHSIFYGERTPQNPWKSNTLEWTAETKHIHGNWQGEIPSVHRWPYDYSKVDKEGKDILPNQDFVPQTVPIQKGEEEEALS
;
A
#
# COMPACT_ATOMS: atom_id res chain seq x y z
N MET A 1 -31.50 -5.15 -17.68
CA MET A 1 -31.54 -6.62 -17.45
C MET A 1 -31.59 -7.44 -18.74
N VAL A 2 -32.59 -7.30 -19.62
CA VAL A 2 -32.84 -8.17 -20.79
C VAL A 2 -31.57 -8.68 -21.53
N LYS A 3 -30.71 -7.79 -22.02
CA LYS A 3 -29.46 -8.17 -22.74
C LYS A 3 -28.49 -9.06 -21.93
N ILE A 4 -28.51 -8.99 -20.60
CA ILE A 4 -27.69 -9.87 -19.73
C ILE A 4 -28.29 -11.29 -19.72
N VAL A 5 -29.62 -11.41 -19.76
CA VAL A 5 -30.31 -12.71 -19.85
C VAL A 5 -30.02 -13.37 -21.20
N GLU A 6 -30.05 -12.62 -22.31
CA GLU A 6 -29.65 -13.12 -23.64
C GLU A 6 -28.20 -13.63 -23.67
N VAL A 7 -27.26 -12.92 -23.02
CA VAL A 7 -25.84 -13.33 -22.90
C VAL A 7 -25.68 -14.64 -22.12
N VAL A 8 -26.59 -14.93 -21.18
CA VAL A 8 -26.62 -16.18 -20.40
C VAL A 8 -27.30 -17.33 -21.15
N GLN A 9 -28.36 -17.07 -21.92
CA GLN A 9 -29.25 -18.13 -22.45
C GLN A 9 -28.82 -18.79 -23.77
N SER A 10 -27.79 -18.31 -24.47
CA SER A 10 -27.42 -18.86 -25.79
C SER A 10 -26.79 -20.27 -25.74
N LYS A 11 -27.62 -21.32 -25.78
CA LYS A 11 -27.18 -22.72 -25.98
C LYS A 11 -26.58 -22.90 -27.38
N ASN A 12 -25.26 -23.11 -27.46
CA ASN A 12 -24.52 -23.81 -28.54
C ASN A 12 -23.02 -23.60 -28.35
N GLU A 13 -22.22 -24.68 -28.22
CA GLU A 13 -20.73 -24.79 -28.17
C GLU A 13 -19.93 -23.87 -27.21
N ASN A 14 -20.50 -22.78 -26.71
CA ASN A 14 -19.78 -21.64 -26.14
C ASN A 14 -19.86 -21.56 -24.61
N SER A 15 -20.49 -22.54 -23.97
CA SER A 15 -20.78 -22.60 -22.54
C SER A 15 -19.65 -23.22 -21.70
N THR A 16 -18.71 -23.92 -22.34
CA THR A 16 -17.50 -24.44 -21.69
C THR A 16 -16.63 -23.31 -21.14
N GLY A 17 -16.07 -23.47 -19.93
CA GLY A 17 -15.16 -22.50 -19.31
C GLY A 17 -13.78 -22.38 -20.00
N ILE A 18 -13.50 -23.23 -21.00
CA ILE A 18 -12.28 -23.22 -21.81
C ILE A 18 -12.41 -22.13 -22.88
N ALA A 19 -11.32 -21.41 -23.16
CA ALA A 19 -11.31 -20.36 -24.19
C ALA A 19 -11.38 -20.97 -25.60
N THR A 20 -12.25 -20.42 -26.45
CA THR A 20 -12.27 -20.74 -27.89
C THR A 20 -11.23 -19.91 -28.64
N VAL A 21 -10.96 -20.27 -29.90
CA VAL A 21 -10.14 -19.44 -30.81
C VAL A 21 -10.72 -18.03 -30.98
N LYS A 22 -12.07 -17.88 -30.90
CA LYS A 22 -12.74 -16.57 -30.91
C LYS A 22 -12.47 -15.79 -29.63
N ASP A 23 -12.57 -16.45 -28.47
CA ASP A 23 -12.29 -15.83 -27.17
C ASP A 23 -10.81 -15.40 -27.07
N ASN A 24 -9.87 -16.24 -27.53
CA ASN A 24 -8.45 -15.92 -27.61
C ASN A 24 -8.21 -14.70 -28.50
N ARG A 25 -8.76 -14.67 -29.72
CA ARG A 25 -8.59 -13.56 -30.68
C ARG A 25 -9.26 -12.26 -30.23
N LEU A 26 -10.34 -12.33 -29.44
CA LEU A 26 -11.01 -11.15 -28.87
C LEU A 26 -10.20 -10.59 -27.70
N ASN A 27 -9.96 -11.40 -26.67
CA ASN A 27 -9.28 -10.93 -25.46
C ASN A 27 -7.83 -10.52 -25.73
N SER A 28 -7.15 -11.14 -26.69
CA SER A 28 -5.79 -10.73 -27.08
C SER A 28 -5.73 -9.36 -27.76
N ARG A 29 -6.77 -8.98 -28.52
CA ARG A 29 -6.93 -7.62 -29.05
C ARG A 29 -7.32 -6.62 -27.95
N LEU A 30 -8.18 -7.03 -27.02
CA LEU A 30 -8.55 -6.21 -25.87
C LEU A 30 -7.34 -5.94 -24.95
N MET A 31 -6.38 -6.87 -24.83
CA MET A 31 -5.11 -6.61 -24.12
C MET A 31 -4.30 -5.46 -24.75
N ILE A 32 -4.27 -5.32 -26.08
CA ILE A 32 -3.63 -4.18 -26.75
C ILE A 32 -4.47 -2.90 -26.58
N ALA A 33 -5.81 -3.00 -26.67
CA ALA A 33 -6.69 -1.86 -26.41
C ALA A 33 -6.56 -1.33 -24.96
N PHE A 34 -6.38 -2.24 -24.00
CA PHE A 34 -6.18 -1.92 -22.59
C PHE A 34 -4.79 -1.35 -22.33
N MET A 35 -3.73 -1.89 -22.94
CA MET A 35 -2.39 -1.28 -22.90
C MET A 35 -2.41 0.15 -23.45
N MET A 36 -3.09 0.38 -24.58
CA MET A 36 -3.29 1.73 -25.12
C MET A 36 -4.13 2.60 -24.17
N PHE A 37 -5.19 2.08 -23.54
CA PHE A 37 -5.95 2.80 -22.51
C PHE A 37 -5.07 3.21 -21.32
N VAL A 38 -4.22 2.32 -20.80
CA VAL A 38 -3.32 2.65 -19.68
C VAL A 38 -2.30 3.73 -20.09
N TYR A 39 -1.79 3.70 -21.32
CA TYR A 39 -0.85 4.73 -21.81
C TYR A 39 -1.53 6.06 -22.15
N LEU A 40 -2.76 6.02 -22.67
CA LEU A 40 -3.58 7.22 -22.90
C LEU A 40 -4.04 7.84 -21.57
N LEU A 41 -4.39 7.02 -20.58
CA LEU A 41 -4.70 7.46 -19.22
C LEU A 41 -3.47 8.08 -18.55
N MET A 42 -2.29 7.48 -18.70
CA MET A 42 -1.02 8.03 -18.22
C MET A 42 -0.71 9.39 -18.86
N PHE A 43 -0.75 9.49 -20.19
CA PHE A 43 -0.51 10.74 -20.90
C PHE A 43 -1.56 11.81 -20.54
N PHE A 44 -2.84 11.44 -20.50
CA PHE A 44 -3.94 12.33 -20.08
C PHE A 44 -3.74 12.81 -18.65
N ALA A 45 -3.37 11.93 -17.72
CA ALA A 45 -3.12 12.28 -16.32
C ALA A 45 -1.97 13.29 -16.19
N PHE A 46 -0.85 13.10 -16.90
CA PHE A 46 0.22 14.10 -16.93
C PHE A 46 -0.23 15.42 -17.56
N TRP A 47 -0.97 15.38 -18.66
CA TRP A 47 -1.42 16.59 -19.37
C TRP A 47 -2.51 17.38 -18.61
N LYS A 48 -3.42 16.70 -17.90
CA LYS A 48 -4.59 17.29 -17.22
C LYS A 48 -4.39 17.50 -15.72
N TRP A 49 -3.53 16.72 -15.07
CA TRP A 49 -3.26 16.77 -13.62
C TRP A 49 -1.78 17.00 -13.27
N GLY A 50 -0.86 17.06 -14.24
CA GLY A 50 0.54 17.43 -13.95
C GLY A 50 0.66 18.82 -13.30
N SER A 51 -0.27 19.73 -13.59
CA SER A 51 -0.34 21.08 -13.01
C SER A 51 -1.02 21.18 -11.62
N VAL A 52 -1.50 20.06 -11.05
CA VAL A 52 -1.96 20.04 -9.64
C VAL A 52 -0.90 19.53 -8.68
N ALA A 53 0.17 18.89 -9.17
CA ALA A 53 1.35 18.59 -8.36
C ALA A 53 1.98 19.88 -7.81
N LEU A 54 2.61 19.78 -6.64
CA LEU A 54 3.25 20.91 -5.97
C LEU A 54 4.37 21.52 -6.82
N ASP A 55 4.51 22.83 -6.74
CA ASP A 55 5.48 23.62 -7.50
C ASP A 55 6.83 23.76 -6.78
N THR A 56 7.69 24.67 -7.27
CA THR A 56 9.03 24.91 -6.74
C THR A 56 9.03 25.10 -5.22
N PRO A 57 9.84 24.33 -4.48
CA PRO A 57 9.77 24.31 -3.03
C PRO A 57 10.36 25.57 -2.42
N ALA A 58 9.72 26.05 -1.36
CA ALA A 58 10.12 27.24 -0.60
C ALA A 58 11.17 26.93 0.48
N SER A 59 11.93 25.84 0.31
CA SER A 59 12.99 25.38 1.21
C SER A 59 14.29 25.15 0.45
N GLU A 60 15.42 25.21 1.16
CA GLU A 60 16.75 24.96 0.57
C GLU A 60 16.88 23.49 0.09
N HIS A 61 16.55 22.53 0.95
CA HIS A 61 16.65 21.09 0.69
C HIS A 61 15.64 20.54 -0.33
N GLY A 62 14.53 21.25 -0.56
CA GLY A 62 13.46 20.79 -1.44
C GLY A 62 13.91 20.59 -2.90
N LYS A 63 14.97 21.29 -3.33
CA LYS A 63 15.52 21.18 -4.70
C LYS A 63 16.11 19.80 -4.97
N ASP A 64 16.80 19.22 -4.00
CA ASP A 64 17.41 17.89 -4.11
C ASP A 64 16.35 16.78 -3.97
N TYR A 65 15.34 17.00 -3.12
CA TYR A 65 14.11 16.18 -3.08
C TYR A 65 13.43 16.12 -4.46
N ASP A 66 13.08 17.27 -5.05
CA ASP A 66 12.35 17.31 -6.32
C ASP A 66 13.19 16.73 -7.49
N SER A 67 14.51 16.87 -7.42
CA SER A 67 15.45 16.27 -8.39
C SER A 67 15.46 14.74 -8.29
N LEU A 68 15.62 14.19 -7.08
CA LEU A 68 15.56 12.76 -6.80
C LEU A 68 14.19 12.17 -7.19
N PHE A 69 13.10 12.88 -6.88
CA PHE A 69 11.72 12.47 -7.20
C PHE A 69 11.50 12.43 -8.71
N THR A 70 11.93 13.46 -9.44
CA THR A 70 11.83 13.54 -10.91
C THR A 70 12.63 12.43 -11.59
N ILE A 71 13.88 12.20 -11.17
CA ILE A 71 14.72 11.12 -11.71
C ILE A 71 14.10 9.74 -11.45
N SER A 72 13.58 9.53 -10.23
CA SER A 72 12.89 8.30 -9.84
C SER A 72 11.64 8.06 -10.70
N LEU A 73 10.81 9.08 -10.93
CA LEU A 73 9.65 9.00 -11.82
C LEU A 73 10.05 8.66 -13.27
N VAL A 74 11.09 9.30 -13.83
CA VAL A 74 11.55 9.00 -15.20
C VAL A 74 12.00 7.54 -15.34
N ILE A 75 12.71 7.01 -14.35
CA ILE A 75 13.11 5.59 -14.30
C ILE A 75 11.87 4.68 -14.17
N ILE A 76 10.96 4.99 -13.24
CA ILE A 76 9.70 4.25 -13.02
C ILE A 76 8.87 4.18 -14.29
N PHE A 77 8.62 5.29 -14.97
CA PHE A 77 7.83 5.30 -16.21
C PHE A 77 8.52 4.60 -17.37
N THR A 78 9.85 4.67 -17.46
CA THR A 78 10.62 3.91 -18.46
C THR A 78 10.47 2.40 -18.24
N VAL A 79 10.65 1.91 -17.01
CA VAL A 79 10.49 0.49 -16.67
C VAL A 79 9.04 0.04 -16.83
N GLN A 80 8.07 0.82 -16.35
CA GLN A 80 6.62 0.58 -16.53
C GLN A 80 6.27 0.46 -18.02
N PHE A 81 6.67 1.42 -18.86
CA PHE A 81 6.36 1.41 -20.30
C PHE A 81 6.94 0.19 -21.01
N ILE A 82 8.17 -0.22 -20.69
CA ILE A 82 8.80 -1.41 -21.28
C ILE A 82 8.09 -2.70 -20.80
N THR A 83 7.88 -2.84 -19.50
CA THR A 83 7.34 -4.08 -18.91
C THR A 83 5.85 -4.29 -19.20
N GLN A 84 5.02 -3.24 -19.11
CA GLN A 84 3.61 -3.30 -19.51
C GLN A 84 3.46 -3.58 -21.02
N PHE A 85 4.34 -3.01 -21.86
CA PHE A 85 4.35 -3.31 -23.29
C PHE A 85 4.66 -4.79 -23.53
N LEU A 86 5.74 -5.32 -22.93
CA LEU A 86 6.11 -6.72 -23.10
C LEU A 86 5.00 -7.68 -22.61
N LEU A 87 4.40 -7.40 -21.46
CA LEU A 87 3.29 -8.16 -20.90
C LEU A 87 2.10 -8.26 -21.88
N HIS A 88 1.57 -7.12 -22.32
CA HIS A 88 0.39 -7.07 -23.18
C HIS A 88 0.70 -7.49 -24.62
N TYR A 89 1.88 -7.16 -25.15
CA TYR A 89 2.34 -7.59 -26.48
C TYR A 89 2.55 -9.11 -26.53
N PHE A 90 3.06 -9.76 -25.48
CA PHE A 90 3.17 -11.21 -25.43
C PHE A 90 1.79 -11.87 -25.25
N ALA A 91 0.91 -11.31 -24.41
CA ALA A 91 -0.49 -11.73 -24.31
C ALA A 91 -1.22 -11.66 -25.68
N TYR A 92 -0.91 -10.65 -26.50
CA TYR A 92 -1.39 -10.53 -27.87
C TYR A 92 -0.77 -11.57 -28.82
N LYS A 93 0.56 -11.53 -28.97
CA LYS A 93 1.34 -12.26 -29.98
C LYS A 93 1.24 -13.78 -29.85
N TYR A 94 1.20 -14.27 -28.61
CA TYR A 94 1.19 -15.69 -28.27
C TYR A 94 -0.22 -16.21 -27.92
N SER A 95 -1.27 -15.41 -28.15
CA SER A 95 -2.66 -15.83 -27.96
C SER A 95 -3.02 -17.09 -28.75
N GLY A 96 -3.72 -18.01 -28.09
CA GLY A 96 -3.71 -19.43 -28.43
C GLY A 96 -4.37 -19.79 -29.76
N LYS A 97 -3.65 -20.59 -30.56
CA LYS A 97 -4.05 -21.05 -31.90
C LYS A 97 -4.15 -22.59 -31.94
N ARG A 98 -5.07 -23.12 -32.74
CA ARG A 98 -5.14 -24.56 -33.04
C ARG A 98 -3.90 -24.99 -33.83
N GLY A 99 -3.35 -26.16 -33.51
CA GLY A 99 -2.18 -26.73 -34.20
C GLY A 99 -0.83 -26.09 -33.86
N VAL A 100 -0.76 -25.12 -32.95
CA VAL A 100 0.49 -24.49 -32.48
C VAL A 100 0.87 -25.05 -31.11
N ARG A 101 2.13 -25.47 -30.94
CA ARG A 101 2.72 -25.82 -29.64
C ARG A 101 3.38 -24.59 -28.99
N ALA A 102 3.43 -24.52 -27.67
CA ALA A 102 4.34 -23.59 -27.00
C ALA A 102 5.79 -24.08 -27.11
N LEU A 103 6.76 -23.17 -26.94
CA LEU A 103 8.17 -23.56 -26.79
C LEU A 103 8.42 -24.01 -25.35
N TYR A 104 8.82 -25.27 -25.16
CA TYR A 104 9.42 -25.73 -23.90
C TYR A 104 10.73 -24.96 -23.66
N PHE A 105 10.78 -24.21 -22.55
CA PHE A 105 11.89 -23.32 -22.17
C PHE A 105 11.70 -22.97 -20.70
N ALA A 106 12.36 -23.74 -19.81
CA ALA A 106 12.14 -23.70 -18.36
C ALA A 106 13.01 -22.67 -17.64
N ASP A 107 14.19 -22.36 -18.16
CA ASP A 107 15.18 -21.48 -17.52
C ASP A 107 16.12 -20.86 -18.57
N SER A 108 16.97 -19.92 -18.14
CA SER A 108 18.14 -19.47 -18.89
C SER A 108 18.98 -18.53 -18.03
N HIS A 109 20.13 -18.99 -17.55
CA HIS A 109 21.01 -18.20 -16.69
C HIS A 109 21.41 -16.84 -17.29
N LYS A 110 21.50 -16.73 -18.63
CA LYS A 110 21.78 -15.45 -19.29
C LYS A 110 20.63 -14.45 -19.14
N LEU A 111 19.38 -14.90 -19.24
CA LEU A 111 18.22 -14.04 -19.00
C LEU A 111 18.07 -13.73 -17.52
N GLU A 112 18.14 -14.74 -16.65
CA GLU A 112 18.07 -14.57 -15.19
C GLU A 112 19.12 -13.57 -14.68
N PHE A 113 20.36 -13.66 -15.17
CA PHE A 113 21.43 -12.70 -14.87
C PHE A 113 21.08 -11.28 -15.34
N ILE A 114 20.68 -11.10 -16.61
CA ILE A 114 20.34 -9.78 -17.18
C ILE A 114 19.19 -9.11 -16.42
N TRP A 115 18.10 -9.84 -16.16
CA TRP A 115 16.93 -9.30 -15.47
C TRP A 115 17.11 -9.15 -13.95
N THR A 116 18.17 -9.71 -13.38
CA THR A 116 18.56 -9.47 -11.97
C THR A 116 19.53 -8.29 -11.86
N ILE A 117 20.59 -8.26 -12.70
CA ILE A 117 21.67 -7.28 -12.56
C ILE A 117 21.24 -5.86 -12.96
N ILE A 118 20.33 -5.71 -13.92
CA ILE A 118 19.83 -4.39 -14.34
C ILE A 118 19.04 -3.71 -13.19
N PRO A 119 18.03 -4.35 -12.57
CA PRO A 119 17.41 -3.81 -11.35
C PRO A 119 18.40 -3.56 -10.22
N VAL A 120 19.35 -4.48 -9.96
CA VAL A 120 20.36 -4.28 -8.90
C VAL A 120 21.18 -3.00 -9.11
N ILE A 121 21.65 -2.72 -10.32
CA ILE A 121 22.44 -1.51 -10.62
C ILE A 121 21.57 -0.25 -10.50
N VAL A 122 20.35 -0.27 -11.05
CA VAL A 122 19.43 0.89 -10.99
C VAL A 122 19.01 1.20 -9.55
N LEU A 123 18.67 0.17 -8.77
CA LEU A 123 18.31 0.32 -7.36
C LEU A 123 19.51 0.77 -6.52
N ALA A 124 20.72 0.25 -6.75
CA ALA A 124 21.91 0.71 -6.04
C ALA A 124 22.20 2.20 -6.30
N ALA A 125 22.02 2.68 -7.54
CA ALA A 125 22.17 4.10 -7.86
C ALA A 125 21.10 4.97 -7.18
N LEU A 126 19.83 4.54 -7.18
CA LEU A 126 18.74 5.24 -6.48
C LEU A 126 18.96 5.27 -4.97
N ILE A 127 19.28 4.13 -4.34
CA ILE A 127 19.56 4.03 -2.91
C ILE A 127 20.71 4.97 -2.53
N LEU A 128 21.83 4.96 -3.26
CA LEU A 128 22.98 5.81 -2.91
C LEU A 128 22.66 7.32 -3.02
N TYR A 129 21.84 7.73 -3.97
CA TYR A 129 21.40 9.13 -4.10
C TYR A 129 20.39 9.50 -3.00
N GLY A 130 19.36 8.68 -2.77
CA GLY A 130 18.37 8.89 -1.71
C GLY A 130 18.96 8.90 -0.31
N LEU A 131 19.97 8.07 -0.04
CA LEU A 131 20.71 8.08 1.22
C LEU A 131 21.57 9.35 1.40
N SER A 132 22.06 9.98 0.32
CA SER A 132 22.68 11.31 0.41
C SER A 132 21.64 12.34 0.81
N VAL A 133 20.56 12.49 0.01
CA VAL A 133 19.51 13.49 0.25
C VAL A 133 18.88 13.32 1.65
N TRP A 134 18.69 12.08 2.12
CA TRP A 134 18.25 11.78 3.49
C TRP A 134 19.27 12.25 4.54
N SER A 135 20.57 11.99 4.35
CA SER A 135 21.63 12.48 5.24
C SER A 135 21.68 14.01 5.27
N ASP A 136 21.55 14.64 4.11
CA ASP A 136 21.61 16.10 3.95
C ASP A 136 20.40 16.80 4.59
N ILE A 137 19.21 16.19 4.53
CA ILE A 137 17.98 16.68 5.19
C ILE A 137 18.01 16.45 6.72
N THR A 138 18.56 15.33 7.19
CA THR A 138 18.43 14.92 8.61
C THR A 138 19.61 15.28 9.51
N ASN A 139 20.71 15.78 8.94
CA ASN A 139 21.86 16.26 9.70
C ASN A 139 21.63 17.66 10.28
N ILE A 140 20.90 17.72 11.39
CA ILE A 140 20.64 18.96 12.13
C ILE A 140 21.92 19.37 12.87
N THR A 141 22.60 20.39 12.35
CA THR A 141 23.73 21.06 13.03
C THR A 141 23.35 22.48 13.49
N ASP A 142 23.94 22.93 14.59
CA ASP A 142 23.63 24.23 15.21
C ASP A 142 24.55 25.37 14.72
N ASP A 143 25.37 25.13 13.70
CA ASP A 143 26.48 26.01 13.26
C ASP A 143 26.06 27.40 12.72
N ASP A 144 24.76 27.64 12.50
CA ASP A 144 24.21 28.78 11.74
C ASP A 144 23.31 29.75 12.57
N ASP A 145 23.36 29.70 13.90
CA ASP A 145 22.40 30.38 14.83
C ASP A 145 20.91 30.17 14.43
N PRO A 146 20.45 28.91 14.39
CA PRO A 146 19.10 28.59 13.96
C PRO A 146 18.05 29.13 14.92
N LEU A 147 16.95 29.66 14.40
CA LEU A 147 15.76 30.00 15.21
C LEU A 147 15.13 28.70 15.74
N VAL A 148 14.99 28.57 17.05
CA VAL A 148 14.37 27.39 17.67
C VAL A 148 12.87 27.62 17.90
N ILE A 149 12.05 26.79 17.28
CA ILE A 149 10.58 26.82 17.38
C ILE A 149 10.08 25.46 17.87
N GLU A 150 9.09 25.46 18.75
CA GLU A 150 8.29 24.28 19.08
C GLU A 150 6.93 24.30 18.37
N LEU A 151 6.55 23.18 17.77
CA LEU A 151 5.19 22.88 17.35
C LEU A 151 4.56 21.91 18.35
N TYR A 152 3.63 22.43 19.14
CA TYR A 152 2.86 21.67 20.12
C TYR A 152 1.51 21.24 19.51
N ALA A 153 1.33 19.94 19.34
CA ALA A 153 0.15 19.38 18.69
C ALA A 153 -0.93 18.97 19.70
N GLN A 154 -2.14 19.52 19.50
CA GLN A 154 -3.35 19.27 20.27
C GLN A 154 -4.47 18.79 19.34
N GLN A 155 -5.48 18.09 19.84
CA GLN A 155 -6.60 17.63 19.01
C GLN A 155 -7.27 18.78 18.26
N PHE A 156 -7.09 18.76 16.93
CA PHE A 156 -7.61 19.73 15.97
C PHE A 156 -6.99 21.14 16.03
N SER A 157 -5.91 21.33 16.80
CA SER A 157 -5.21 22.62 16.93
C SER A 157 -3.69 22.44 16.90
N TRP A 158 -3.02 23.28 16.13
CA TRP A 158 -1.60 23.55 16.32
C TRP A 158 -1.43 24.69 17.34
N THR A 159 -0.37 24.62 18.14
CA THR A 159 0.09 25.70 19.02
C THR A 159 1.59 25.85 18.81
N VAL A 160 2.07 27.04 18.47
CA VAL A 160 3.50 27.32 18.30
C VAL A 160 4.04 27.88 19.61
N ARG A 161 5.25 27.47 20.03
CA ARG A 161 6.03 28.14 21.08
C ARG A 161 7.38 28.54 20.50
N TYR A 162 7.70 29.83 20.56
CA TYR A 162 9.00 30.37 20.16
C TYR A 162 9.89 30.48 21.38
N ALA A 163 11.18 30.16 21.20
CA ALA A 163 12.20 30.47 22.19
C ALA A 163 12.29 31.99 22.43
N GLY A 164 12.81 32.35 23.60
CA GLY A 164 12.98 33.73 24.05
C GLY A 164 14.18 34.46 23.45
N ASP A 165 14.63 35.50 24.14
CA ASP A 165 15.78 36.32 23.72
C ASP A 165 17.13 35.56 23.94
N ASP A 166 17.08 34.37 24.57
CA ASP A 166 18.22 33.45 24.74
C ASP A 166 18.33 32.34 23.66
N ASN A 167 17.31 32.21 22.79
CA ASN A 167 17.14 31.14 21.79
C ASN A 167 17.10 29.70 22.38
N VAL A 168 16.72 29.54 23.66
CA VAL A 168 16.59 28.23 24.34
C VAL A 168 15.16 28.04 24.87
N LEU A 169 14.34 27.26 24.16
CA LEU A 169 13.05 26.79 24.68
C LEU A 169 13.20 26.12 26.05
N GLY A 170 12.47 26.61 27.05
CA GLY A 170 12.42 25.99 28.37
C GLY A 170 11.82 24.58 28.39
N ASP A 171 12.14 23.83 29.45
CA ASP A 171 11.62 22.48 29.66
C ASP A 171 10.09 22.47 29.70
N ALA A 172 9.46 21.47 29.07
CA ALA A 172 8.00 21.40 28.98
C ALA A 172 7.45 19.97 28.93
N ASN A 173 6.58 19.62 29.89
CA ASN A 173 5.94 18.32 30.05
C ASN A 173 4.44 18.45 30.29
N VAL A 174 3.64 17.49 29.82
CA VAL A 174 2.17 17.53 29.97
C VAL A 174 1.69 17.55 31.42
N ARG A 175 2.53 17.16 32.38
CA ARG A 175 2.21 17.17 33.82
C ARG A 175 1.93 18.59 34.32
N PHE A 176 2.65 19.58 33.81
CA PHE A 176 2.50 20.99 34.17
C PHE A 176 1.24 21.66 33.57
N LEU A 177 0.50 20.95 32.70
CA LEU A 177 -0.77 21.42 32.13
C LEU A 177 -1.91 21.52 33.15
N LYS A 178 -1.73 21.08 34.40
CA LYS A 178 -2.65 21.37 35.51
C LYS A 178 -2.32 22.69 36.24
N ASP A 179 -1.12 23.22 36.07
CA ASP A 179 -0.64 24.33 36.88
C ASP A 179 -1.38 25.64 36.60
N PHE A 180 -1.32 26.56 37.57
CA PHE A 180 -1.98 27.87 37.51
C PHE A 180 -3.51 27.80 37.30
N GLY A 181 -4.14 26.68 37.68
CA GLY A 181 -5.56 26.40 37.43
C GLY A 181 -5.82 25.90 36.01
N GLY A 182 -4.94 25.04 35.51
CA GLY A 182 -4.88 24.56 34.12
C GLY A 182 -4.29 25.56 33.13
N LYS A 183 -3.87 26.76 33.57
CA LYS A 183 -3.50 27.93 32.73
C LYS A 183 -2.26 27.76 31.85
N ASN A 184 -1.52 26.67 32.03
CA ASN A 184 -0.40 26.28 31.19
C ASN A 184 -0.91 25.50 29.94
N ILE A 185 -0.56 25.92 28.73
CA ILE A 185 -1.12 25.36 27.47
C ILE A 185 -0.20 24.44 26.69
N THR A 186 1.11 24.63 26.88
CA THR A 186 2.21 23.87 26.28
C THR A 186 2.91 22.99 27.32
N GLY A 187 2.66 23.23 28.61
CA GLY A 187 3.19 22.46 29.72
C GLY A 187 4.59 22.91 30.14
N ILE A 188 4.91 24.20 30.03
CA ILE A 188 6.23 24.76 30.43
C ILE A 188 6.45 24.53 31.93
N ASP A 189 7.65 24.08 32.33
CA ASP A 189 8.02 23.95 33.74
C ASP A 189 8.23 25.34 34.36
N SER A 190 7.41 25.69 35.34
CA SER A 190 7.50 26.98 36.05
C SER A 190 8.76 27.16 36.91
N SER A 191 9.65 26.17 36.96
CA SER A 191 10.94 26.22 37.65
C SER A 191 12.15 26.35 36.73
N ASP A 192 11.98 26.24 35.40
CA ASP A 192 13.06 26.47 34.43
C ASP A 192 13.12 27.96 34.00
N PRO A 193 14.24 28.69 34.26
CA PRO A 193 14.39 30.07 33.84
C PRO A 193 14.26 30.32 32.34
N ASN A 194 14.62 29.35 31.49
CA ASN A 194 14.54 29.50 30.02
C ASN A 194 13.09 29.36 29.50
N GLY A 195 12.12 29.05 30.39
CA GLY A 195 10.70 29.00 30.07
C GLY A 195 9.93 30.31 30.31
N PHE A 196 10.61 31.40 30.70
CA PHE A 196 9.97 32.62 31.20
C PHE A 196 9.77 33.72 30.14
N ASP A 197 10.51 33.70 29.04
CA ASP A 197 10.39 34.61 27.89
C ASP A 197 9.92 33.92 26.59
N ASP A 198 9.71 32.59 26.64
CA ASP A 198 8.98 31.76 25.68
C ASP A 198 7.62 32.39 25.27
N ARG A 199 7.29 32.36 23.97
CA ARG A 199 6.08 33.04 23.44
C ARG A 199 5.20 32.07 22.68
N VAL A 200 3.92 31.99 23.06
CA VAL A 200 3.00 30.95 22.59
C VAL A 200 1.89 31.52 21.71
N VAL A 201 1.71 30.95 20.51
CA VAL A 201 0.82 31.45 19.45
C VAL A 201 -0.10 30.34 18.93
N LYS A 202 -1.35 30.67 18.57
CA LYS A 202 -2.36 29.69 18.13
C LYS A 202 -2.97 29.92 16.75
N SER A 203 -2.76 31.08 16.13
CA SER A 203 -3.35 31.44 14.84
C SER A 203 -2.45 31.09 13.66
N GLU A 204 -1.20 31.53 13.70
CA GLU A 204 -0.27 31.56 12.57
C GLU A 204 1.16 31.18 13.02
N LEU A 205 1.91 30.53 12.13
CA LEU A 205 3.32 30.18 12.29
C LEU A 205 4.17 31.13 11.44
N HIS A 206 4.80 32.12 12.05
CA HIS A 206 5.67 33.06 11.38
C HIS A 206 7.13 32.55 11.36
N LEU A 207 7.81 32.76 10.23
CA LEU A 207 9.18 32.28 9.96
C LEU A 207 10.01 33.36 9.23
N PRO A 208 11.22 33.70 9.69
CA PRO A 208 12.13 34.56 8.94
C PRO A 208 12.67 33.85 7.69
N VAL A 209 12.67 34.55 6.54
CA VAL A 209 13.27 34.06 5.29
C VAL A 209 14.79 33.97 5.38
N ASN A 210 15.38 32.99 4.70
CA ASN A 210 16.82 32.69 4.61
C ASN A 210 17.53 32.27 5.91
N ARG A 211 16.90 32.40 7.09
CA ARG A 211 17.42 31.88 8.37
C ARG A 211 17.06 30.39 8.54
N LYS A 212 17.96 29.62 9.15
CA LYS A 212 17.74 28.20 9.50
C LYS A 212 16.77 28.13 10.68
N VAL A 213 15.80 27.22 10.62
CA VAL A 213 14.80 27.01 11.67
C VAL A 213 14.86 25.56 12.12
N ILE A 214 15.00 25.33 13.43
CA ILE A 214 14.90 24.01 14.04
C ILE A 214 13.52 23.90 14.70
N PHE A 215 12.71 22.98 14.19
CA PHE A 215 11.42 22.65 14.77
C PHE A 215 11.58 21.48 15.75
N LYS A 216 11.30 21.73 17.04
CA LYS A 216 11.03 20.70 18.04
C LYS A 216 9.53 20.41 18.05
N MET A 217 9.11 19.17 18.20
CA MET A 217 7.70 18.77 18.13
C MET A 217 7.33 17.86 19.28
N ARG A 218 6.22 18.18 19.94
CA ARG A 218 5.59 17.38 21.01
C ARG A 218 4.10 17.29 20.73
N SER A 219 3.42 16.32 21.35
CA SER A 219 1.96 16.33 21.44
C SER A 219 1.48 16.27 22.88
N GLN A 220 0.33 16.90 23.13
CA GLN A 220 -0.43 16.79 24.38
C GLN A 220 -1.15 15.45 24.53
N ASP A 221 -1.69 14.94 23.42
CA ASP A 221 -2.82 14.01 23.43
C ASP A 221 -2.64 12.82 22.50
N VAL A 222 -2.38 13.04 21.21
CA VAL A 222 -2.38 11.98 20.19
C VAL A 222 -1.23 12.01 19.19
N LEU A 223 -1.09 10.99 18.34
CA LEU A 223 -0.14 11.07 17.22
C LEU A 223 -0.69 12.05 16.18
N HIS A 224 0.08 13.11 15.93
CA HIS A 224 -0.12 14.05 14.83
C HIS A 224 1.03 13.92 13.82
N SER A 225 0.90 14.55 12.65
CA SER A 225 2.01 14.64 11.69
C SER A 225 2.02 16.02 11.08
N ALA A 226 2.96 16.85 11.51
CA ALA A 226 3.17 18.20 11.03
C ALA A 226 3.66 18.12 9.59
N PHE A 227 2.83 18.52 8.62
CA PHE A 227 3.14 18.45 7.20
C PHE A 227 3.11 19.85 6.57
N MET A 228 4.21 20.22 5.92
CA MET A 228 4.42 21.52 5.28
C MET A 228 4.72 21.31 3.78
N PRO A 229 3.72 21.05 2.93
CA PRO A 229 3.90 20.55 1.55
C PRO A 229 4.78 21.43 0.65
N HIS A 230 4.65 22.75 0.78
CA HIS A 230 5.45 23.71 -0.01
C HIS A 230 6.93 23.74 0.36
N PHE A 231 7.32 23.17 1.51
CA PHE A 231 8.70 23.10 2.00
C PHE A 231 9.27 21.68 1.92
N ARG A 232 8.52 20.69 1.42
CA ARG A 232 8.89 19.25 1.42
C ARG A 232 9.36 18.79 2.81
N ALA A 233 8.59 19.12 3.85
CA ALA A 233 8.92 18.80 5.23
C ALA A 233 7.72 18.14 5.93
N GLN A 234 7.99 17.02 6.63
CA GLN A 234 7.00 16.33 7.45
C GLN A 234 7.67 15.65 8.65
N MET A 235 7.01 15.67 9.82
CA MET A 235 7.44 14.94 11.02
C MET A 235 6.26 14.61 11.94
N ASN A 236 6.27 13.44 12.57
CA ASN A 236 5.22 13.04 13.52
C ASN A 236 5.45 13.68 14.89
N CYS A 237 4.40 14.25 15.47
CA CYS A 237 4.42 14.80 16.83
C CYS A 237 3.92 13.71 17.79
N VAL A 238 4.76 13.32 18.75
CA VAL A 238 4.56 12.10 19.55
C VAL A 238 4.28 12.47 21.02
N PRO A 239 3.23 11.93 21.65
CA PRO A 239 3.01 12.10 23.09
C PRO A 239 4.17 11.52 23.91
N GLY A 240 4.69 12.31 24.85
CA GLY A 240 5.82 11.92 25.72
C GLY A 240 7.19 11.81 25.02
N MET A 241 7.39 12.43 23.85
CA MET A 241 8.68 12.49 23.16
C MET A 241 8.84 13.80 22.36
N VAL A 242 10.05 14.35 22.34
CA VAL A 242 10.41 15.43 21.40
C VAL A 242 10.91 14.80 20.11
N THR A 243 10.24 15.06 18.98
CA THR A 243 10.76 14.81 17.64
C THR A 243 11.27 16.12 17.03
N GLN A 244 12.12 16.08 16.00
CA GLN A 244 12.66 17.31 15.40
C GLN A 244 12.97 17.18 13.91
N PHE A 245 12.86 18.29 13.19
CA PHE A 245 13.40 18.49 11.84
C PHE A 245 13.89 19.94 11.70
N SER A 246 14.73 20.22 10.72
CA SER A 246 15.11 21.59 10.35
C SER A 246 14.71 21.91 8.91
N LEU A 247 14.48 23.20 8.63
CA LEU A 247 14.43 23.73 7.27
C LEU A 247 14.96 25.16 7.25
N LYS A 248 15.10 25.72 6.05
CA LYS A 248 15.47 27.12 5.81
C LYS A 248 14.53 27.66 4.74
N PRO A 249 13.62 28.61 5.05
CA PRO A 249 12.72 29.17 4.07
C PRO A 249 13.49 29.98 3.02
N THR A 250 13.15 29.84 1.73
CA THR A 250 13.87 30.50 0.62
C THR A 250 13.05 31.54 -0.15
N LEU A 251 11.75 31.67 0.17
CA LEU A 251 10.81 32.63 -0.43
C LEU A 251 9.83 33.12 0.63
N THR A 252 9.67 34.43 0.78
CA THR A 252 8.59 35.02 1.56
C THR A 252 7.21 34.66 1.00
N THR A 253 6.16 34.83 1.80
CA THR A 253 4.77 34.62 1.35
C THR A 253 4.43 35.52 0.16
N SER A 254 4.93 36.76 0.18
CA SER A 254 4.78 37.75 -0.89
C SER A 254 5.46 37.31 -2.19
N GLU A 255 6.75 36.98 -2.16
CA GLU A 255 7.51 36.50 -3.34
C GLU A 255 6.93 35.19 -3.91
N LYS A 256 6.32 34.36 -3.06
CA LYS A 256 5.65 33.13 -3.47
C LYS A 256 4.31 33.41 -4.18
N ARG A 257 3.54 34.40 -3.72
CA ARG A 257 2.30 34.86 -4.38
C ARG A 257 2.55 35.40 -5.79
N GLU A 258 3.73 35.97 -6.05
CA GLU A 258 4.14 36.47 -7.37
C GLU A 258 4.59 35.37 -8.36
N GLN A 259 4.71 34.10 -7.94
CA GLN A 259 5.12 33.02 -8.85
C GLN A 259 4.03 32.65 -9.86
N ASP A 260 4.38 32.51 -11.14
CA ASP A 260 3.46 32.14 -12.23
C ASP A 260 2.52 30.97 -11.90
N TRP A 261 3.04 29.91 -11.26
CA TRP A 261 2.23 28.74 -10.88
C TRP A 261 1.21 29.09 -9.78
N VAL A 262 1.60 29.91 -8.80
CA VAL A 262 0.74 30.32 -7.69
C VAL A 262 -0.38 31.23 -8.19
N ILE A 263 -0.06 32.21 -9.05
CA ILE A 263 -1.06 33.05 -9.74
C ILE A 263 -2.04 32.15 -10.50
N GLN A 264 -1.54 31.23 -11.33
CA GLN A 264 -2.38 30.29 -12.10
C GLN A 264 -3.17 29.30 -11.21
N LYS A 265 -2.72 29.02 -9.99
CA LYS A 265 -3.44 28.16 -9.02
C LYS A 265 -4.55 28.95 -8.34
N VAL A 266 -4.27 30.17 -7.88
CA VAL A 266 -5.23 31.10 -7.28
C VAL A 266 -6.35 31.44 -8.28
N ASP A 267 -6.02 31.77 -9.53
CA ASP A 267 -7.01 32.05 -10.59
C ASP A 267 -7.96 30.87 -10.83
N ARG A 268 -7.43 29.64 -10.91
CA ARG A 268 -8.26 28.42 -11.09
C ARG A 268 -9.20 28.21 -9.91
N VAL A 269 -8.67 28.27 -8.69
CA VAL A 269 -9.45 28.08 -7.45
C VAL A 269 -10.51 29.17 -7.30
N ASN A 270 -10.16 30.43 -7.51
CA ASN A 270 -11.10 31.55 -7.38
C ASN A 270 -12.18 31.55 -8.46
N LYS A 271 -11.86 31.10 -9.67
CA LYS A 271 -12.89 30.83 -10.69
C LYS A 271 -13.89 29.77 -10.21
N ILE A 272 -13.42 28.63 -9.70
CA ILE A 272 -14.28 27.55 -9.17
C ILE A 272 -15.14 28.07 -8.01
N ARG A 273 -14.54 28.78 -7.05
CA ARG A 273 -15.22 29.32 -5.86
C ARG A 273 -16.28 30.38 -6.22
N LYS A 274 -16.00 31.24 -7.20
CA LYS A 274 -17.00 32.15 -7.77
C LYS A 274 -18.14 31.37 -8.42
N GLU A 275 -17.84 30.36 -9.23
CA GLU A 275 -18.85 29.49 -9.84
C GLU A 275 -19.65 28.69 -8.81
N LEU A 276 -19.20 28.51 -7.57
CA LEU A 276 -19.95 27.90 -6.46
C LEU A 276 -20.84 28.94 -5.74
N SER A 277 -20.32 30.15 -5.52
CA SER A 277 -21.09 31.27 -4.95
C SER A 277 -22.25 31.67 -5.86
N GLU A 278 -22.04 31.68 -7.18
CA GLU A 278 -23.10 31.87 -8.19
C GLU A 278 -24.17 30.75 -8.18
N LYS A 279 -23.90 29.60 -7.52
CA LYS A 279 -24.85 28.49 -7.31
C LYS A 279 -25.46 28.47 -5.89
N GLY A 280 -25.11 29.43 -5.03
CA GLY A 280 -25.61 29.52 -3.66
C GLY A 280 -24.76 28.80 -2.59
N GLU A 281 -23.60 28.25 -2.97
CA GLU A 281 -22.58 27.82 -1.99
C GLU A 281 -21.65 29.00 -1.74
N ASP A 282 -21.88 29.74 -0.64
CA ASP A 282 -21.13 30.97 -0.33
C ASP A 282 -19.63 30.67 -0.11
N LYS A 283 -18.77 31.09 -1.05
CA LYS A 283 -17.32 30.86 -1.06
C LYS A 283 -16.57 32.16 -1.35
N GLU A 284 -16.04 32.78 -0.30
CA GLU A 284 -15.11 33.90 -0.42
C GLU A 284 -13.88 33.54 -1.29
N PRO A 285 -13.32 34.51 -2.04
CA PRO A 285 -12.05 34.33 -2.74
C PRO A 285 -10.93 33.84 -1.82
N TRP A 286 -10.08 32.97 -2.36
CA TRP A 286 -8.89 32.46 -1.69
C TRP A 286 -7.65 33.23 -2.16
N GLU A 287 -6.72 33.48 -1.24
CA GLU A 287 -5.38 33.98 -1.51
C GLU A 287 -4.36 32.91 -1.09
N PHE A 288 -3.24 32.80 -1.79
CA PHE A 288 -2.21 31.82 -1.42
C PHE A 288 -1.57 32.19 -0.07
N ASP A 289 -1.60 31.22 0.84
CA ASP A 289 -0.81 31.19 2.06
C ASP A 289 -0.12 29.81 2.15
N TYR A 290 1.07 29.78 2.75
CA TYR A 290 1.69 28.53 3.14
C TYR A 290 0.89 27.87 4.28
N VAL A 291 0.92 26.54 4.38
CA VAL A 291 0.12 25.78 5.35
C VAL A 291 0.94 24.72 6.09
N LEU A 292 0.68 24.62 7.39
CA LEU A 292 0.99 23.48 8.25
C LEU A 292 -0.30 22.67 8.40
N LEU A 293 -0.29 21.43 7.90
CA LEU A 293 -1.41 20.49 7.97
C LEU A 293 -1.11 19.38 8.99
N CYS A 294 -2.15 18.79 9.57
CA CYS A 294 -2.00 17.47 10.19
C CYS A 294 -2.25 16.36 9.16
N ASN A 295 -1.29 15.46 8.97
CA ASN A 295 -1.37 14.34 8.02
C ASN A 295 -1.61 12.98 8.74
N LYS A 296 -1.53 12.93 10.08
CA LYS A 296 -1.93 11.76 10.89
C LYS A 296 -3.33 11.97 11.46
N ILE A 297 -4.21 10.97 11.33
CA ILE A 297 -5.55 11.05 11.91
C ILE A 297 -5.45 11.27 13.43
N CYS A 298 -5.95 12.42 13.89
CA CYS A 298 -5.95 12.83 15.29
C CYS A 298 -7.35 12.82 15.94
N GLY A 299 -8.40 12.52 15.17
CA GLY A 299 -9.78 12.37 15.63
C GLY A 299 -10.79 12.70 14.54
N SER A 300 -12.07 12.85 14.91
CA SER A 300 -13.17 13.10 13.95
C SER A 300 -13.07 14.43 13.19
N SER A 301 -12.58 15.50 13.83
CA SER A 301 -12.41 16.84 13.23
C SER A 301 -11.03 17.08 12.59
N HIS A 302 -10.26 16.02 12.35
CA HIS A 302 -8.90 16.06 11.82
C HIS A 302 -8.76 16.86 10.50
N TYR A 303 -9.79 16.82 9.66
CA TYR A 303 -9.90 17.58 8.41
C TYR A 303 -9.97 19.11 8.57
N ASN A 304 -10.02 19.65 9.79
CA ASN A 304 -9.90 21.10 10.04
C ASN A 304 -8.52 21.49 10.58
N MET A 305 -7.64 20.52 10.87
CA MET A 305 -6.40 20.78 11.61
C MET A 305 -5.30 21.35 10.72
N GLN A 306 -5.34 22.68 10.57
CA GLN A 306 -4.35 23.47 9.86
C GLN A 306 -3.94 24.71 10.64
N MET A 307 -2.78 25.25 10.27
CA MET A 307 -2.27 26.54 10.71
C MET A 307 -1.64 27.22 9.50
N LYS A 308 -1.91 28.50 9.31
CA LYS A 308 -1.29 29.32 8.27
C LYS A 308 0.18 29.55 8.63
N ILE A 309 1.07 29.44 7.65
CA ILE A 309 2.49 29.78 7.80
C ILE A 309 2.72 31.10 7.06
N VAL A 310 3.39 32.05 7.72
CA VAL A 310 3.81 33.32 7.14
C VAL A 310 5.33 33.32 7.09
N VAL A 311 5.90 33.39 5.89
CA VAL A 311 7.34 33.66 5.71
C VAL A 311 7.53 35.13 5.38
N GLU A 312 8.35 35.83 6.15
CA GLU A 312 8.53 37.28 6.13
C GLU A 312 10.00 37.69 6.36
N THR A 313 10.30 38.99 6.39
CA THR A 313 11.66 39.45 6.74
C THR A 313 11.92 39.38 8.24
N GLU A 314 13.19 39.32 8.64
CA GLU A 314 13.56 39.18 10.06
C GLU A 314 13.13 40.39 10.92
N ASP A 315 13.07 41.60 10.36
CA ASP A 315 12.57 42.80 11.06
C ASP A 315 11.04 42.76 11.28
N GLU A 316 10.27 42.22 10.33
CA GLU A 316 8.82 42.04 10.44
C GLU A 316 8.50 40.98 11.50
N PHE A 317 9.16 39.82 11.41
CA PHE A 317 9.09 38.75 12.39
C PHE A 317 9.40 39.24 13.82
N ASN A 318 10.52 39.96 13.98
CA ASN A 318 10.95 40.53 15.26
C ASN A 318 10.00 41.61 15.80
N THR A 319 9.06 42.11 15.00
CA THR A 319 8.02 43.04 15.43
C THR A 319 6.78 42.27 15.89
N TRP A 320 6.26 41.36 15.05
CA TRP A 320 5.08 40.53 15.32
C TRP A 320 5.19 39.66 16.58
N ILE A 321 6.38 39.10 16.84
CA ILE A 321 6.64 38.16 17.94
C ILE A 321 6.55 38.79 19.35
N LYS A 322 6.27 40.10 19.46
CA LYS A 322 6.22 40.83 20.73
C LYS A 322 4.80 40.99 21.32
N GLU A 323 3.75 40.55 20.62
CA GLU A 323 2.36 40.97 20.90
C GLU A 323 1.40 39.85 21.38
N GLN A 324 1.89 38.63 21.64
CA GLN A 324 1.04 37.40 21.67
C GLN A 324 0.65 36.89 23.08
N PRO A 325 -0.65 36.62 23.38
CA PRO A 325 -1.15 36.10 24.67
C PRO A 325 -1.67 34.64 24.66
N VAL A 326 -2.04 34.08 25.83
CA VAL A 326 -2.14 32.63 26.10
C VAL A 326 -3.53 32.19 26.65
N PHE A 327 -4.27 31.19 26.06
CA PHE A 327 -5.03 30.06 26.76
C PHE A 327 -5.73 28.95 25.86
N ARG A 328 -6.87 28.29 26.28
CA ARG A 328 -7.32 26.84 26.04
C ARG A 328 -8.87 26.59 26.08
N GLU A 329 -9.53 25.41 25.82
CA GLU A 329 -9.25 24.16 25.02
C GLU A 329 -10.50 23.23 24.66
N VAL A 330 -10.56 21.92 25.06
CA VAL A 330 -10.86 20.70 24.21
C VAL A 330 -11.24 19.45 25.08
N MET A 331 -11.98 18.35 24.74
CA MET A 331 -12.79 17.84 23.59
C MET A 331 -13.81 16.69 24.02
N LEU A 332 -14.17 15.71 23.16
CA LEU A 332 -15.38 14.82 23.19
C LEU A 332 -15.08 13.34 22.76
N SER A 333 -15.70 12.28 23.33
CA SER A 333 -15.34 10.86 23.03
C SER A 333 -16.33 9.69 23.32
N ASP A 334 -16.21 8.58 22.56
CA ASP A 334 -17.01 7.32 22.56
C ASP A 334 -16.24 6.10 22.02
N VAL A 335 -16.84 4.88 21.98
CA VAL A 335 -16.75 3.80 20.93
C VAL A 335 -17.17 2.41 21.49
N ILE A 336 -18.38 2.04 21.89
CA ILE A 336 -19.55 2.19 21.05
C ILE A 336 -19.13 1.79 19.59
N MET A 337 -18.51 0.61 19.28
CA MET A 337 -17.61 0.41 18.06
C MET A 337 -18.10 -0.30 16.80
N LEU A 338 -18.80 -1.44 16.89
CA LEU A 338 -19.47 -2.09 15.75
C LEU A 338 -20.91 -2.47 16.10
N LEU A 339 -21.15 -2.73 17.38
CA LEU A 339 -22.33 -2.22 18.05
C LEU A 339 -22.50 -0.69 17.89
N SER A 340 -21.47 0.09 17.51
CA SER A 340 -21.52 1.53 17.15
C SER A 340 -22.68 1.96 16.30
N LEU A 341 -23.01 1.14 15.30
CA LEU A 341 -24.01 1.44 14.30
C LEU A 341 -25.41 1.43 14.95
N PHE A 342 -25.48 1.00 16.23
CA PHE A 342 -26.64 0.72 17.06
C PHE A 342 -26.41 1.05 18.56
N VAL A 343 -25.36 1.79 18.92
CA VAL A 343 -25.07 2.29 20.27
C VAL A 343 -24.69 3.77 20.10
N GLU A 344 -25.08 4.60 21.06
CA GLU A 344 -25.64 5.94 20.83
C GLU A 344 -24.75 6.98 20.11
N THR A 345 -23.44 6.72 19.95
CA THR A 345 -22.44 7.80 19.76
C THR A 345 -21.21 7.53 18.84
N GLY A 346 -21.03 6.34 18.24
CA GLY A 346 -20.24 6.19 16.98
C GLY A 346 -18.97 5.29 16.94
N PRO A 347 -18.56 4.81 15.73
CA PRO A 347 -17.57 3.74 15.47
C PRO A 347 -16.08 4.12 15.35
N ALA A 348 -15.21 3.09 15.39
CA ALA A 348 -14.21 2.92 14.34
C ALA A 348 -12.86 3.68 14.51
N SER A 349 -12.92 4.92 14.99
CA SER A 349 -12.22 6.00 14.29
C SER A 349 -10.74 6.22 14.63
N ALA A 350 -10.06 5.30 15.31
CA ALA A 350 -8.58 5.30 15.37
C ALA A 350 -7.94 4.91 14.02
N GLY A 351 -8.74 4.40 13.07
CA GLY A 351 -8.26 3.84 11.80
C GLY A 351 -7.64 2.46 11.98
N TRP A 352 -7.34 1.75 10.88
CA TRP A 352 -6.89 0.35 10.95
C TRP A 352 -5.55 0.13 11.68
N THR A 353 -4.72 1.18 11.77
CA THR A 353 -3.43 1.20 12.49
C THR A 353 -3.57 1.40 13.99
N ILE A 354 -4.79 1.71 14.49
CA ILE A 354 -5.20 1.72 15.91
C ILE A 354 -4.15 2.23 16.91
N TYR A 355 -3.55 3.39 16.65
CA TYR A 355 -2.42 3.86 17.45
C TYR A 355 -2.81 4.22 18.90
N PRO A 356 -1.97 3.87 19.91
CA PRO A 356 -2.34 3.90 21.34
C PRO A 356 -2.97 5.19 21.85
N PRO A 357 -2.54 6.41 21.45
CA PRO A 357 -3.17 7.61 21.99
C PRO A 357 -4.66 7.74 21.62
N LEU A 358 -5.06 7.22 20.45
CA LEU A 358 -6.46 7.12 20.02
C LEU A 358 -7.12 5.78 20.35
N SER A 359 -6.36 4.76 20.75
CA SER A 359 -6.87 3.38 20.93
C SER A 359 -6.71 2.80 22.33
N ALA A 360 -5.97 3.44 23.24
CA ALA A 360 -5.74 3.01 24.63
C ALA A 360 -6.62 3.76 25.62
N LEU A 361 -7.14 4.94 25.27
CA LEU A 361 -7.84 5.84 26.18
C LEU A 361 -9.31 5.94 25.78
N PRO A 362 -10.26 5.34 26.53
CA PRO A 362 -11.70 5.33 26.22
C PRO A 362 -12.33 6.67 25.87
N GLN A 363 -11.72 7.76 26.32
CA GLN A 363 -12.19 9.14 26.30
C GLN A 363 -11.43 10.07 25.31
N ALA A 364 -10.69 9.54 24.33
CA ALA A 364 -9.90 10.32 23.36
C ALA A 364 -10.61 10.78 22.06
N GLN A 365 -11.68 10.14 21.59
CA GLN A 365 -12.52 10.56 20.45
C GLN A 365 -13.74 9.63 20.32
N PRO A 366 -14.73 9.88 19.43
CA PRO A 366 -15.79 8.91 19.07
C PRO A 366 -15.32 7.58 18.41
N GLY A 367 -14.11 7.11 18.76
CA GLY A 367 -13.34 6.02 18.19
C GLY A 367 -12.50 5.23 19.20
N SER A 368 -12.65 5.46 20.52
CA SER A 368 -11.76 4.95 21.58
C SER A 368 -12.39 4.16 22.76
N GLY A 369 -13.69 4.30 23.07
CA GLY A 369 -14.45 3.65 24.17
C GLY A 369 -14.64 2.11 24.13
N LEU A 370 -15.78 1.59 24.63
CA LEU A 370 -16.15 0.16 24.92
C LEU A 370 -15.67 -0.94 23.94
N GLY A 371 -15.40 -0.58 22.71
CA GLY A 371 -15.41 -1.40 21.52
C GLY A 371 -14.17 -1.21 20.66
N MET A 372 -13.31 -0.24 20.98
CA MET A 372 -11.88 -0.38 20.75
C MET A 372 -11.40 -1.59 21.55
N THR A 373 -11.95 -1.80 22.75
CA THR A 373 -11.83 -3.06 23.50
C THR A 373 -12.44 -4.25 22.72
N LEU A 374 -13.67 -4.17 22.20
CA LEU A 374 -14.27 -5.25 21.36
C LEU A 374 -13.42 -5.57 20.11
N TRP A 375 -12.89 -4.55 19.42
CA TRP A 375 -12.03 -4.70 18.25
C TRP A 375 -10.72 -5.38 18.63
N LEU A 376 -10.08 -4.94 19.73
CA LEU A 376 -8.85 -5.55 20.24
C LEU A 376 -9.05 -7.00 20.67
N VAL A 377 -10.14 -7.31 21.36
CA VAL A 377 -10.50 -8.68 21.75
C VAL A 377 -10.77 -9.55 20.51
N SER A 378 -11.53 -9.03 19.54
CA SER A 378 -11.77 -9.73 18.27
C SER A 378 -10.46 -9.96 17.50
N MET A 379 -9.56 -8.97 17.50
CA MET A 379 -8.28 -9.03 16.81
C MET A 379 -7.33 -10.02 17.50
N ALA A 380 -7.22 -10.01 18.82
CA ALA A 380 -6.43 -10.99 19.57
C ALA A 380 -6.87 -12.44 19.30
N ILE A 381 -8.18 -12.70 19.26
CA ILE A 381 -8.74 -14.02 18.90
C ILE A 381 -8.41 -14.38 17.44
N PHE A 382 -8.56 -13.44 16.51
CA PHE A 382 -8.23 -13.64 15.09
C PHE A 382 -6.74 -13.95 14.87
N ILE A 383 -5.84 -13.22 15.52
CA ILE A 383 -4.39 -13.44 15.43
C ILE A 383 -4.02 -14.82 16.00
N ALA A 384 -4.55 -15.18 17.18
CA ALA A 384 -4.31 -16.50 17.79
C ALA A 384 -4.80 -17.65 16.88
N SER A 385 -5.97 -17.50 16.25
CA SER A 385 -6.48 -18.47 15.27
C SER A 385 -5.58 -18.55 14.02
N SER A 386 -5.09 -17.41 13.53
CA SER A 386 -4.23 -17.34 12.34
C SER A 386 -2.83 -17.94 12.58
N LEU A 387 -2.29 -17.77 13.79
CA LEU A 387 -1.05 -18.43 14.24
C LEU A 387 -1.18 -19.96 14.26
N LEU A 388 -2.27 -20.49 14.83
CA LEU A 388 -2.56 -21.93 14.85
C LEU A 388 -2.79 -22.50 13.44
N GLY A 389 -3.47 -21.74 12.57
CA GLY A 389 -3.61 -22.08 11.15
C GLY A 389 -2.25 -22.18 10.45
N SER A 390 -1.36 -21.23 10.71
CA SER A 390 -0.03 -21.17 10.10
C SER A 390 0.84 -22.38 10.51
N LEU A 391 0.84 -22.76 11.79
CA LEU A 391 1.50 -23.98 12.27
C LEU A 391 0.99 -25.25 11.56
N ASN A 392 -0.32 -25.35 11.33
CA ASN A 392 -0.93 -26.48 10.61
C ASN A 392 -0.44 -26.56 9.15
N TYR A 393 -0.37 -25.44 8.43
CA TYR A 393 0.19 -25.40 7.06
C TYR A 393 1.65 -25.85 7.01
N ILE A 394 2.49 -25.40 7.95
CA ILE A 394 3.92 -25.79 8.02
C ILE A 394 4.05 -27.30 8.25
N VAL A 395 3.38 -27.85 9.27
CA VAL A 395 3.44 -29.27 9.61
C VAL A 395 2.88 -30.13 8.46
N THR A 396 1.79 -29.70 7.83
CA THR A 396 1.18 -30.41 6.68
C THR A 396 2.14 -30.46 5.49
N VAL A 397 2.72 -29.32 5.08
CA VAL A 397 3.63 -29.28 3.91
C VAL A 397 4.93 -30.02 4.18
N LEU A 398 5.45 -30.03 5.42
CA LEU A 398 6.66 -30.78 5.74
C LEU A 398 6.40 -32.29 5.84
N ASN A 399 5.40 -32.71 6.62
CA ASN A 399 5.27 -34.10 7.08
C ASN A 399 4.23 -34.93 6.32
N LEU A 400 3.19 -34.32 5.73
CA LEU A 400 2.04 -35.03 5.15
C LEU A 400 2.08 -35.11 3.61
N ARG A 401 3.29 -35.17 3.04
CA ARG A 401 3.51 -35.29 1.58
C ARG A 401 3.48 -36.73 1.09
N THR A 402 2.94 -36.93 -0.10
CA THR A 402 2.93 -38.25 -0.78
C THR A 402 4.33 -38.70 -1.23
N LYS A 403 4.48 -40.00 -1.46
CA LYS A 403 5.71 -40.66 -1.94
C LYS A 403 6.26 -39.96 -3.19
N GLY A 404 7.50 -39.50 -3.13
CA GLY A 404 8.21 -38.85 -4.25
C GLY A 404 8.01 -37.33 -4.39
N MET A 405 7.15 -36.72 -3.57
CA MET A 405 6.92 -35.26 -3.55
C MET A 405 8.04 -34.52 -2.78
N LYS A 406 9.23 -34.44 -3.40
CA LYS A 406 10.37 -33.65 -2.92
C LYS A 406 10.00 -32.16 -2.80
N MET A 407 10.69 -31.37 -1.96
CA MET A 407 10.53 -29.90 -1.92
C MET A 407 10.65 -29.29 -3.33
N THR A 408 11.62 -29.76 -4.11
CA THR A 408 11.86 -29.35 -5.50
C THR A 408 10.74 -29.72 -6.49
N ARG A 409 9.73 -30.49 -6.09
CA ARG A 409 8.58 -30.88 -6.95
C ARG A 409 7.24 -30.31 -6.47
N LEU A 410 7.23 -29.45 -5.45
CA LEU A 410 6.02 -28.76 -4.99
C LEU A 410 5.59 -27.66 -5.99
N PRO A 411 4.29 -27.53 -6.31
CA PRO A 411 3.79 -26.39 -7.09
C PRO A 411 4.11 -25.05 -6.40
N LEU A 412 4.31 -23.98 -7.17
CA LEU A 412 4.65 -22.66 -6.64
C LEU A 412 3.55 -22.08 -5.74
N THR A 413 2.29 -22.46 -5.94
CA THR A 413 1.17 -22.19 -5.02
C THR A 413 1.43 -22.76 -3.62
N ILE A 414 1.95 -23.99 -3.52
CA ILE A 414 2.23 -24.65 -2.24
C ILE A 414 3.48 -24.07 -1.58
N TRP A 415 4.52 -23.73 -2.36
CA TRP A 415 5.66 -22.96 -1.86
C TRP A 415 5.22 -21.60 -1.28
N ALA A 416 4.35 -20.88 -1.98
CA ALA A 416 3.83 -19.61 -1.51
C ALA A 416 3.04 -19.76 -0.20
N PHE A 417 2.12 -20.73 -0.11
CA PHE A 417 1.34 -20.97 1.11
C PHE A 417 2.23 -21.42 2.29
N PHE A 418 3.21 -22.28 2.03
CA PHE A 418 4.17 -22.75 3.04
C PHE A 418 5.00 -21.60 3.61
N VAL A 419 5.56 -20.74 2.74
CA VAL A 419 6.38 -19.61 3.17
C VAL A 419 5.52 -18.51 3.82
N THR A 420 4.29 -18.29 3.32
CA THR A 420 3.28 -17.44 3.97
C THR A 420 3.03 -17.86 5.42
N ALA A 421 2.87 -19.16 5.66
CA ALA A 421 2.68 -19.70 7.00
C ALA A 421 3.92 -19.53 7.90
N ILE A 422 5.15 -19.64 7.36
CA ILE A 422 6.37 -19.33 8.10
C ILE A 422 6.39 -17.85 8.53
N ILE A 423 6.08 -16.93 7.62
CA ILE A 423 5.97 -15.49 7.94
C ILE A 423 4.95 -15.28 9.07
N GLY A 424 3.76 -15.90 8.96
CA GLY A 424 2.71 -15.83 9.99
C GLY A 424 3.18 -16.31 11.37
N VAL A 425 3.89 -17.43 11.47
CA VAL A 425 4.42 -17.92 12.76
C VAL A 425 5.45 -16.97 13.37
N LEU A 426 6.25 -16.28 12.55
CA LEU A 426 7.26 -15.33 13.02
C LEU A 426 6.67 -13.98 13.49
N SER A 427 5.51 -13.59 12.97
CA SER A 427 4.99 -12.21 13.10
C SER A 427 3.66 -12.10 13.86
N PHE A 428 2.74 -13.07 13.75
CA PHE A 428 1.49 -13.08 14.53
C PHE A 428 1.70 -13.03 16.07
N PRO A 429 2.72 -13.69 16.67
CA PRO A 429 2.95 -13.57 18.12
C PRO A 429 3.26 -12.13 18.58
N VAL A 430 3.85 -11.31 17.70
CA VAL A 430 4.22 -9.92 18.03
C VAL A 430 3.00 -9.00 17.99
N LEU A 431 2.12 -9.10 16.98
CA LEU A 431 0.85 -8.34 17.01
C LEU A 431 -0.09 -8.86 18.10
N LEU A 432 -0.09 -10.17 18.41
CA LEU A 432 -0.86 -10.69 19.54
C LEU A 432 -0.39 -10.05 20.85
N SER A 433 0.92 -9.90 21.03
CA SER A 433 1.50 -9.19 22.16
C SER A 433 1.09 -7.71 22.15
N ALA A 434 1.15 -7.03 21.01
CA ALA A 434 0.73 -5.63 20.87
C ALA A 434 -0.74 -5.41 21.25
N ALA A 435 -1.64 -6.27 20.75
CA ALA A 435 -3.06 -6.22 21.07
C ALA A 435 -3.35 -6.55 22.54
N LEU A 436 -2.66 -7.54 23.13
CA LEU A 436 -2.83 -7.91 24.53
C LEU A 436 -2.33 -6.82 25.49
N LEU A 437 -1.14 -6.25 25.25
CA LEU A 437 -0.60 -5.16 26.07
C LEU A 437 -1.51 -3.91 26.00
N LEU A 438 -2.08 -3.62 24.83
CA LEU A 438 -3.05 -2.55 24.64
C LEU A 438 -4.41 -2.85 25.32
N ILE A 439 -4.82 -4.11 25.44
CA ILE A 439 -5.96 -4.51 26.30
C ILE A 439 -5.63 -4.32 27.78
N MET A 440 -4.39 -4.57 28.22
CA MET A 440 -3.96 -4.35 29.60
C MET A 440 -4.00 -2.87 29.98
N ASP A 441 -3.47 -1.97 29.14
CA ASP A 441 -3.50 -0.53 29.38
C ASP A 441 -4.94 -0.01 29.51
N ARG A 442 -5.85 -0.56 28.69
CA ARG A 442 -7.28 -0.20 28.68
C ARG A 442 -8.11 -0.76 29.83
N SER A 443 -7.76 -1.93 30.35
CA SER A 443 -8.70 -2.77 31.12
C SER A 443 -8.17 -3.24 32.47
N PHE A 444 -6.85 -3.20 32.67
CA PHE A 444 -6.16 -3.70 33.86
C PHE A 444 -5.20 -2.67 34.48
N GLY A 445 -5.12 -1.46 33.93
CA GLY A 445 -4.43 -0.32 34.55
C GLY A 445 -2.90 -0.32 34.35
N THR A 446 -2.39 -0.88 33.26
CA THR A 446 -0.97 -0.76 32.90
C THR A 446 -0.69 0.50 32.06
N SER A 447 0.59 0.73 31.76
CA SER A 447 1.07 1.83 30.91
C SER A 447 2.22 1.37 29.99
N PHE A 448 2.00 0.34 29.17
CA PHE A 448 2.97 -0.09 28.17
C PHE A 448 3.12 0.92 27.03
N TYR A 449 2.03 1.56 26.64
CA TYR A 449 1.97 2.52 25.52
C TYR A 449 1.56 3.93 25.94
N LEU A 450 1.06 4.10 27.15
CA LEU A 450 0.72 5.40 27.75
C LEU A 450 1.98 6.14 28.21
N SER A 451 2.53 7.00 27.35
CA SER A 451 3.64 7.91 27.70
C SER A 451 3.11 9.33 27.86
N ASP A 452 3.12 9.85 29.09
CA ASP A 452 2.86 11.27 29.43
C ASP A 452 1.77 11.91 28.55
N ILE A 453 0.53 11.41 28.69
CA ILE A 453 -0.66 11.87 27.96
C ILE A 453 -1.57 12.70 28.88
N PHE A 454 -2.11 13.79 28.36
CA PHE A 454 -3.08 14.66 29.05
C PHE A 454 -4.38 14.77 28.26
N ILE A 455 -5.52 14.47 28.91
CA ILE A 455 -6.84 14.45 28.27
C ILE A 455 -7.91 14.99 29.23
N GLN A 456 -8.88 15.76 28.71
CA GLN A 456 -10.02 16.31 29.45
C GLN A 456 -9.65 17.11 30.73
N GLY A 457 -8.46 17.73 30.76
CA GLY A 457 -7.97 18.48 31.93
C GLY A 457 -7.16 17.64 32.93
N GLU A 458 -7.00 16.33 32.69
CA GLU A 458 -6.34 15.41 33.62
C GLU A 458 -5.08 14.77 33.02
N VAL A 459 -4.03 14.67 33.85
CA VAL A 459 -2.84 13.84 33.60
C VAL A 459 -3.19 12.40 33.97
N LEU A 460 -2.84 11.43 33.13
CA LEU A 460 -3.04 10.02 33.46
C LEU A 460 -2.14 9.55 34.60
N HIS A 461 -2.74 8.88 35.59
CA HIS A 461 -2.01 8.26 36.71
C HIS A 461 -1.06 7.13 36.26
N ASN A 462 -1.37 6.48 35.15
CA ASN A 462 -0.57 5.40 34.56
C ASN A 462 0.27 5.99 33.41
N GLN A 463 1.59 6.02 33.60
CA GLN A 463 2.55 6.73 32.75
C GLN A 463 3.85 5.93 32.57
N GLY A 464 4.78 6.42 31.75
CA GLY A 464 6.09 5.77 31.52
C GLY A 464 6.13 4.70 30.41
N GLY A 465 5.06 4.57 29.61
CA GLY A 465 5.04 3.72 28.41
C GLY A 465 5.75 4.34 27.21
N SER A 466 5.50 3.80 26.01
CA SER A 466 5.94 4.42 24.75
C SER A 466 4.97 4.18 23.61
N VAL A 467 4.54 5.27 22.96
CA VAL A 467 3.68 5.20 21.76
C VAL A 467 4.43 4.56 20.58
N VAL A 468 5.72 4.87 20.41
CA VAL A 468 6.57 4.35 19.32
C VAL A 468 6.84 2.84 19.49
N LEU A 469 6.81 2.32 20.71
CA LEU A 469 6.88 0.87 20.95
C LEU A 469 5.70 0.14 20.29
N PHE A 470 4.49 0.70 20.32
CA PHE A 470 3.37 0.12 19.57
C PHE A 470 3.58 0.22 18.07
N GLU A 471 4.06 1.35 17.54
CA GLU A 471 4.33 1.48 16.10
C GLU A 471 5.29 0.37 15.62
N HIS A 472 6.38 0.12 16.35
CA HIS A 472 7.30 -0.97 16.03
C HIS A 472 6.64 -2.35 16.12
N LEU A 473 5.93 -2.67 17.21
CA LEU A 473 5.29 -3.98 17.40
C LEU A 473 4.16 -4.24 16.39
N PHE A 474 3.41 -3.20 16.03
CA PHE A 474 2.35 -3.26 15.01
C PHE A 474 2.95 -3.50 13.63
N TRP A 475 3.88 -2.64 13.18
CA TRP A 475 4.46 -2.74 11.84
C TRP A 475 5.34 -3.97 11.64
N PHE A 476 5.94 -4.52 12.71
CA PHE A 476 6.66 -5.79 12.66
C PHE A 476 5.79 -6.98 12.19
N LEU A 477 4.46 -6.92 12.34
CA LEU A 477 3.55 -7.74 11.53
C LEU A 477 2.99 -6.99 10.32
N GLY A 478 2.56 -5.73 10.49
CA GLY A 478 1.80 -4.99 9.48
C GLY A 478 2.49 -4.87 8.11
N HIS A 479 3.82 -4.96 8.05
CA HIS A 479 4.52 -5.13 6.77
C HIS A 479 4.62 -6.60 6.30
N PRO A 480 5.12 -7.58 7.08
CA PRO A 480 4.99 -9.01 6.75
C PRO A 480 3.59 -9.47 6.30
N GLU A 481 2.52 -8.91 6.87
CA GLU A 481 1.13 -9.22 6.56
C GLU A 481 0.78 -8.90 5.10
N VAL A 482 1.35 -7.85 4.49
CA VAL A 482 1.08 -7.55 3.07
C VAL A 482 1.60 -8.67 2.15
N TYR A 483 2.65 -9.39 2.56
CA TYR A 483 3.13 -10.58 1.85
C TYR A 483 2.38 -11.85 2.25
N ILE A 484 1.85 -11.94 3.48
CA ILE A 484 0.91 -13.02 3.85
C ILE A 484 -0.32 -12.98 2.93
N VAL A 485 -0.77 -11.79 2.50
CA VAL A 485 -1.86 -11.62 1.53
C VAL A 485 -1.37 -11.79 0.07
N LEU A 486 -0.22 -11.22 -0.29
CA LEU A 486 0.23 -11.14 -1.69
C LEU A 486 0.99 -12.39 -2.21
N LEU A 487 1.77 -13.09 -1.37
CA LEU A 487 2.48 -14.30 -1.80
C LEU A 487 1.52 -15.42 -2.25
N PRO A 488 0.40 -15.72 -1.57
CA PRO A 488 -0.61 -16.66 -2.06
C PRO A 488 -1.13 -16.30 -3.46
N ALA A 489 -1.44 -15.03 -3.71
CA ALA A 489 -1.93 -14.54 -5.01
C ALA A 489 -0.88 -14.70 -6.13
N LEU A 490 0.40 -14.46 -5.83
CA LEU A 490 1.52 -14.70 -6.73
C LEU A 490 1.73 -16.21 -6.98
N GLY A 491 1.63 -17.05 -5.95
CA GLY A 491 1.70 -18.51 -6.07
C GLY A 491 0.61 -19.05 -6.99
N ILE A 492 -0.65 -18.69 -6.73
CA ILE A 492 -1.82 -19.02 -7.54
C ILE A 492 -1.60 -18.62 -9.01
N SER A 493 -1.18 -17.38 -9.26
CA SER A 493 -0.96 -16.91 -10.62
C SER A 493 0.22 -17.57 -11.32
N SER A 494 1.20 -18.12 -10.59
CA SER A 494 2.26 -18.96 -11.18
C SER A 494 1.67 -20.23 -11.81
N GLU A 495 0.76 -20.89 -11.11
CA GLU A 495 0.08 -22.12 -11.59
C GLU A 495 -0.85 -21.82 -12.76
N VAL A 496 -1.66 -20.77 -12.64
CA VAL A 496 -2.60 -20.33 -13.68
C VAL A 496 -1.86 -19.90 -14.95
N ILE A 497 -0.75 -19.15 -14.85
CA ILE A 497 0.03 -18.72 -16.02
C ILE A 497 0.66 -19.92 -16.72
N ALA A 498 1.35 -20.83 -16.01
CA ALA A 498 1.97 -22.01 -16.64
C ALA A 498 0.92 -22.92 -17.32
N THR A 499 -0.14 -23.27 -16.58
CA THR A 499 -1.22 -24.14 -17.07
C THR A 499 -1.91 -23.58 -18.31
N ASN A 500 -2.14 -22.26 -18.39
CA ASN A 500 -2.81 -21.63 -19.53
C ASN A 500 -1.86 -21.19 -20.64
N ALA A 501 -0.57 -20.98 -20.37
CA ALA A 501 0.44 -20.74 -21.40
C ALA A 501 0.86 -22.02 -22.15
N ARG A 502 0.54 -23.20 -21.59
CA ARG A 502 0.97 -24.53 -22.07
C ARG A 502 2.50 -24.66 -22.10
N LYS A 503 3.17 -23.97 -21.18
CA LYS A 503 4.63 -23.80 -21.11
C LYS A 503 5.09 -23.96 -19.65
N PRO A 504 6.30 -24.48 -19.38
CA PRO A 504 6.83 -24.51 -18.01
C PRO A 504 6.95 -23.11 -17.42
N ILE A 505 6.78 -22.97 -16.10
CA ILE A 505 7.07 -21.68 -15.45
C ILE A 505 8.57 -21.37 -15.61
N PHE A 506 8.89 -20.19 -16.11
CA PHE A 506 10.28 -19.80 -16.32
C PHE A 506 10.99 -19.53 -14.99
N GLY A 507 12.24 -19.99 -14.86
CA GLY A 507 13.10 -19.75 -13.71
C GLY A 507 12.56 -20.32 -12.41
N TYR A 508 12.02 -21.54 -12.40
CA TYR A 508 11.36 -22.15 -11.23
C TYR A 508 12.21 -22.13 -9.94
N ARG A 509 13.52 -22.38 -10.03
CA ARG A 509 14.46 -22.23 -8.89
C ARG A 509 14.55 -20.77 -8.43
N ALA A 510 14.71 -19.82 -9.35
CA ALA A 510 14.72 -18.39 -9.05
C ALA A 510 13.38 -17.90 -8.46
N MET A 511 12.25 -18.49 -8.87
CA MET A 511 10.92 -18.21 -8.32
C MET A 511 10.80 -18.63 -6.84
N ILE A 512 11.37 -19.78 -6.46
CA ILE A 512 11.44 -20.23 -5.06
C ILE A 512 12.38 -19.32 -4.27
N ALA A 513 13.59 -19.06 -4.79
CA ALA A 513 14.56 -18.18 -4.14
C ALA A 513 13.99 -16.77 -3.90
N SER A 514 13.23 -16.24 -4.86
CA SER A 514 12.55 -14.94 -4.73
C SER A 514 11.46 -14.95 -3.65
N ILE A 515 10.68 -16.04 -3.53
CA ILE A 515 9.66 -16.18 -2.46
C ILE A 515 10.33 -16.23 -1.08
N LEU A 516 11.44 -16.97 -0.95
CA LEU A 516 12.21 -17.05 0.30
C LEU A 516 12.90 -15.73 0.65
N ALA A 517 13.45 -15.01 -0.34
CA ALA A 517 14.07 -13.71 -0.16
C ALA A 517 13.04 -12.64 0.28
N ILE A 518 11.87 -12.59 -0.36
CA ILE A 518 10.77 -11.69 0.05
C ILE A 518 10.36 -11.99 1.50
N ALA A 519 10.21 -13.26 1.86
CA ALA A 519 9.83 -13.66 3.21
C ALA A 519 10.85 -13.22 4.28
N PHE A 520 12.14 -13.50 4.05
CA PHE A 520 13.20 -13.05 4.94
C PHE A 520 13.23 -11.51 5.06
N LEU A 521 13.32 -10.82 3.92
CA LEU A 521 13.39 -9.35 3.88
C LEU A 521 12.18 -8.70 4.54
N SER A 522 10.97 -9.24 4.36
CA SER A 522 9.74 -8.68 4.96
C SER A 522 9.84 -8.50 6.48
N THR A 523 10.57 -9.38 7.17
CA THR A 523 10.74 -9.36 8.63
C THR A 523 11.83 -8.39 9.12
N ILE A 524 12.55 -7.70 8.23
CA ILE A 524 13.64 -6.77 8.59
C ILE A 524 13.49 -5.35 8.01
N VAL A 525 12.34 -5.02 7.40
CA VAL A 525 12.13 -3.73 6.71
C VAL A 525 11.05 -2.82 7.32
N TRP A 526 10.34 -3.28 8.36
CA TRP A 526 9.08 -2.67 8.82
C TRP A 526 9.14 -1.18 9.17
N GLY A 527 10.34 -0.66 9.49
CA GLY A 527 10.56 0.74 9.83
C GLY A 527 10.24 1.74 8.70
N HIS A 528 10.06 1.34 7.44
CA HIS A 528 9.65 2.31 6.40
C HIS A 528 8.24 2.88 6.61
N HIS A 529 7.35 2.21 7.36
CA HIS A 529 6.07 2.82 7.78
C HIS A 529 6.24 3.90 8.86
N MET A 530 7.47 4.10 9.34
CA MET A 530 7.85 4.92 10.49
C MET A 530 8.97 5.92 10.18
N PHE A 531 9.36 6.14 8.91
CA PHE A 531 10.44 7.10 8.58
C PHE A 531 10.21 8.48 9.19
N ILE A 532 8.94 8.90 9.22
CA ILE A 532 8.47 10.19 9.72
C ILE A 532 8.17 10.17 11.23
N SER A 533 8.46 9.08 11.96
CA SER A 533 8.20 8.92 13.41
C SER A 533 9.19 9.63 14.34
N GLY A 534 10.14 10.40 13.80
CA GLY A 534 11.29 10.89 14.56
C GLY A 534 12.33 9.81 14.87
N MET A 535 12.37 8.73 14.07
CA MET A 535 13.37 7.67 14.24
C MET A 535 14.79 8.19 13.98
N ASN A 536 15.80 7.55 14.58
CA ASN A 536 17.20 7.90 14.35
C ASN A 536 17.54 7.80 12.83
N PRO A 537 18.15 8.84 12.21
CA PRO A 537 18.37 8.86 10.76
C PRO A 537 19.18 7.69 10.20
N PHE A 538 20.14 7.15 10.94
CA PHE A 538 20.90 5.97 10.52
C PHE A 538 20.02 4.70 10.43
N LEU A 539 19.03 4.56 11.32
CA LEU A 539 18.03 3.50 11.19
C LEU A 539 17.14 3.72 9.97
N GLY A 540 16.78 4.97 9.67
CA GLY A 540 16.11 5.35 8.42
C GLY A 540 16.90 4.86 7.19
N SER A 541 18.20 5.14 7.14
CA SER A 541 19.09 4.68 6.07
C SER A 541 19.13 3.15 5.93
N VAL A 542 19.19 2.42 7.05
CA VAL A 542 19.17 0.94 7.06
C VAL A 542 17.82 0.41 6.56
N PHE A 543 16.69 1.00 6.96
CA PHE A 543 15.37 0.61 6.49
C PHE A 543 15.15 0.95 5.01
N THR A 544 15.63 2.08 4.51
CA THR A 544 15.63 2.43 3.07
C THR A 544 16.39 1.40 2.24
N PHE A 545 17.64 1.10 2.61
CA PHE A 545 18.45 0.09 1.93
C PHE A 545 17.76 -1.29 1.91
N THR A 546 17.31 -1.79 3.07
CA THR A 546 16.69 -3.12 3.17
C THR A 546 15.33 -3.20 2.48
N THR A 547 14.54 -2.12 2.47
CA THR A 547 13.23 -2.06 1.78
C THR A 547 13.40 -2.12 0.27
N LEU A 548 14.29 -1.29 -0.29
CA LEU A 548 14.50 -1.22 -1.74
C LEU A 548 15.14 -2.51 -2.31
N LEU A 549 15.84 -3.31 -1.48
CA LEU A 549 16.26 -4.66 -1.87
C LEU A 549 15.09 -5.61 -2.21
N ILE A 550 13.87 -5.43 -1.66
CA ILE A 550 12.70 -6.29 -1.97
C ILE A 550 12.24 -6.12 -3.42
N ALA A 551 12.55 -5.00 -4.07
CA ALA A 551 12.26 -4.81 -5.48
C ALA A 551 13.01 -5.81 -6.39
N ILE A 552 14.17 -6.33 -5.97
CA ILE A 552 14.97 -7.29 -6.76
C ILE A 552 14.23 -8.64 -6.95
N PRO A 553 13.89 -9.42 -5.89
CA PRO A 553 13.13 -10.66 -6.05
C PRO A 553 11.73 -10.43 -6.64
N SER A 554 11.13 -9.25 -6.38
CA SER A 554 9.85 -8.86 -6.98
C SER A 554 9.95 -8.70 -8.51
N ALA A 555 11.00 -8.03 -9.00
CA ALA A 555 11.30 -7.90 -10.42
C ALA A 555 11.59 -9.25 -11.08
N VAL A 556 12.38 -10.12 -10.44
CA VAL A 556 12.65 -11.49 -10.93
C VAL A 556 11.35 -12.26 -11.14
N LYS A 557 10.41 -12.20 -10.19
CA LYS A 557 9.08 -12.84 -10.36
C LYS A 557 8.31 -12.23 -11.55
N ALA A 558 8.29 -10.91 -11.68
CA ALA A 558 7.59 -10.24 -12.79
C ALA A 558 8.17 -10.61 -14.17
N PHE A 559 9.50 -10.57 -14.34
CA PHE A 559 10.16 -10.98 -15.57
C PHE A 559 9.99 -12.48 -15.88
N ASN A 560 9.93 -13.33 -14.85
CA ASN A 560 9.66 -14.76 -15.03
C ASN A 560 8.22 -15.03 -15.50
N TYR A 561 7.22 -14.28 -15.03
CA TYR A 561 5.86 -14.36 -15.60
C TYR A 561 5.82 -13.90 -17.07
N ILE A 562 6.42 -12.75 -17.39
CA ILE A 562 6.49 -12.22 -18.76
C ILE A 562 7.21 -13.24 -19.69
N THR A 563 8.30 -13.85 -19.22
CA THR A 563 9.06 -14.87 -19.97
C THR A 563 8.30 -16.21 -20.08
N THR A 564 7.37 -16.51 -19.17
CA THR A 564 6.46 -17.66 -19.29
C THR A 564 5.36 -17.40 -20.34
N LEU A 565 4.91 -16.15 -20.52
CA LEU A 565 3.99 -15.79 -21.61
C LEU A 565 4.69 -15.77 -22.99
N TRP A 566 5.98 -15.44 -23.02
CA TRP A 566 6.79 -15.44 -24.24
C TRP A 566 6.90 -16.84 -24.86
N LYS A 567 6.48 -16.96 -26.13
CA LYS A 567 6.40 -18.23 -26.89
C LYS A 567 5.49 -19.30 -26.26
N GLY A 568 4.51 -18.88 -25.45
CA GLY A 568 3.38 -19.73 -25.05
C GLY A 568 2.37 -19.98 -26.18
N ASN A 569 1.28 -20.70 -25.86
CA ASN A 569 0.10 -20.85 -26.71
C ASN A 569 -1.16 -20.53 -25.86
N LEU A 570 -1.36 -19.25 -25.55
CA LEU A 570 -2.11 -18.81 -24.38
C LEU A 570 -3.63 -19.05 -24.46
N GLN A 571 -4.18 -19.74 -23.48
CA GLN A 571 -5.62 -19.88 -23.26
C GLN A 571 -6.17 -18.66 -22.52
N MET A 572 -6.83 -17.75 -23.24
CA MET A 572 -7.37 -16.50 -22.69
C MET A 572 -8.74 -16.74 -22.02
N ASN A 573 -8.77 -17.61 -21.01
CA ASN A 573 -9.93 -17.77 -20.12
C ASN A 573 -9.87 -16.72 -18.98
N PRO A 574 -10.95 -16.50 -18.21
CA PRO A 574 -10.98 -15.46 -17.19
C PRO A 574 -9.86 -15.58 -16.15
N ALA A 575 -9.46 -16.80 -15.75
CA ALA A 575 -8.35 -17.00 -14.83
C ALA A 575 -7.02 -16.46 -15.38
N MET A 576 -6.70 -16.77 -16.64
CA MET A 576 -5.50 -16.25 -17.31
C MET A 576 -5.55 -14.72 -17.48
N LEU A 577 -6.72 -14.14 -17.75
CA LEU A 577 -6.86 -12.69 -17.80
C LEU A 577 -6.57 -12.06 -16.43
N PHE A 578 -7.15 -12.58 -15.36
CA PHE A 578 -6.90 -12.09 -14.00
C PHE A 578 -5.44 -12.25 -13.57
N SER A 579 -4.75 -13.34 -13.92
CA SER A 579 -3.31 -13.45 -13.65
C SER A 579 -2.43 -12.50 -14.47
N ILE A 580 -2.79 -12.21 -15.74
CA ILE A 580 -2.13 -11.14 -16.51
C ILE A 580 -2.40 -9.77 -15.87
N GLY A 581 -3.63 -9.54 -15.41
CA GLY A 581 -4.03 -8.35 -14.65
C GLY A 581 -3.22 -8.18 -13.38
N LEU A 582 -3.02 -9.25 -12.59
CA LEU A 582 -2.17 -9.24 -11.39
C LEU A 582 -0.77 -8.76 -11.74
N VAL A 583 -0.14 -9.34 -12.76
CA VAL A 583 1.23 -8.95 -13.16
C VAL A 583 1.26 -7.47 -13.58
N SER A 584 0.23 -6.99 -14.28
CA SER A 584 0.12 -5.57 -14.67
C SER A 584 0.00 -4.62 -13.46
N THR A 585 -0.87 -4.90 -12.50
CA THR A 585 -1.04 -4.05 -11.30
C THR A 585 0.10 -4.20 -10.29
N PHE A 586 0.69 -5.40 -10.17
CA PHE A 586 1.85 -5.67 -9.31
C PHE A 586 3.09 -4.92 -9.80
N ILE A 587 3.34 -4.87 -11.12
CA ILE A 587 4.39 -4.02 -11.70
C ILE A 587 4.08 -2.54 -11.45
N THR A 588 2.85 -2.10 -11.73
CA THR A 588 2.48 -0.66 -11.61
C THR A 588 2.64 -0.15 -10.19
N GLY A 589 2.07 -0.87 -9.20
CA GLY A 589 2.19 -0.50 -7.79
C GLY A 589 3.56 -0.79 -7.21
N GLY A 590 4.22 -1.88 -7.61
CA GLY A 590 5.57 -2.22 -7.15
C GLY A 590 6.60 -1.16 -7.53
N LEU A 591 6.47 -0.54 -8.70
CA LEU A 591 7.33 0.57 -9.11
C LEU A 591 7.06 1.86 -8.32
N THR A 592 5.81 2.20 -8.00
CA THR A 592 5.53 3.37 -7.11
C THR A 592 5.94 3.11 -5.66
N GLY A 593 6.13 1.84 -5.27
CA GLY A 593 6.74 1.46 -4.00
C GLY A 593 8.21 1.83 -3.87
N LEU A 594 8.91 2.13 -4.97
CA LEU A 594 10.30 2.61 -4.92
C LEU A 594 10.40 4.04 -4.34
N ILE A 595 9.33 4.84 -4.49
CA ILE A 595 9.24 6.20 -3.93
C ILE A 595 8.94 6.14 -2.42
N LEU A 596 8.11 5.20 -1.98
CA LEU A 596 7.74 5.03 -0.57
C LEU A 596 8.73 4.16 0.23
N GLY A 597 9.60 3.44 -0.45
CA GLY A 597 10.72 2.70 0.15
C GLY A 597 11.97 3.54 0.35
N ASP A 598 11.96 4.79 -0.10
CA ASP A 598 13.05 5.76 0.03
C ASP A 598 12.69 6.81 1.09
N SER A 599 13.47 6.88 2.17
CA SER A 599 13.22 7.76 3.31
C SER A 599 13.26 9.25 2.98
N ALA A 600 14.01 9.68 1.98
CA ALA A 600 14.01 11.08 1.54
C ALA A 600 12.74 11.38 0.74
N LEU A 601 12.35 10.50 -0.19
CA LEU A 601 11.18 10.71 -1.03
C LEU A 601 9.86 10.57 -0.29
N ASP A 602 9.76 9.70 0.72
CA ASP A 602 8.54 9.52 1.51
C ASP A 602 8.12 10.80 2.24
N ILE A 603 9.05 11.71 2.61
CA ILE A 603 8.77 12.93 3.40
C ILE A 603 7.56 13.74 2.91
N ASN A 604 7.40 13.92 1.60
CA ASN A 604 6.32 14.75 1.03
C ASN A 604 5.11 13.93 0.54
N VAL A 605 5.16 12.60 0.59
CA VAL A 605 4.08 11.71 0.15
C VAL A 605 3.54 10.77 1.25
N HIS A 606 4.21 10.69 2.40
CA HIS A 606 3.78 9.92 3.58
C HIS A 606 2.36 10.32 3.98
N ASP A 607 1.54 9.35 4.38
CA ASP A 607 0.10 9.54 4.68
C ASP A 607 -0.76 10.26 3.60
N THR A 608 -0.24 10.64 2.42
CA THR A 608 -1.06 11.24 1.34
C THR A 608 -1.87 10.18 0.58
N TYR A 609 -2.70 10.64 -0.37
CA TYR A 609 -3.33 9.78 -1.38
C TYR A 609 -2.33 8.97 -2.23
N PHE A 610 -1.04 9.32 -2.30
CA PHE A 610 -0.03 8.52 -3.00
C PHE A 610 0.15 7.14 -2.36
N VAL A 611 0.23 7.08 -1.03
CA VAL A 611 0.31 5.81 -0.27
C VAL A 611 -0.94 4.96 -0.50
N VAL A 612 -2.12 5.60 -0.54
CA VAL A 612 -3.39 4.92 -0.82
C VAL A 612 -3.36 4.29 -2.22
N ALA A 613 -2.90 5.04 -3.22
CA ALA A 613 -2.84 4.63 -4.61
C ALA A 613 -1.86 3.45 -4.83
N HIS A 614 -0.65 3.57 -4.29
CA HIS A 614 0.38 2.52 -4.31
C HIS A 614 -0.14 1.21 -3.70
N PHE A 615 -0.60 1.27 -2.44
CA PHE A 615 -1.01 0.11 -1.65
C PHE A 615 -2.16 -0.66 -2.31
N HIS A 616 -3.15 0.06 -2.85
CA HIS A 616 -4.28 -0.57 -3.53
C HIS A 616 -3.90 -1.17 -4.88
N LEU A 617 -2.87 -0.70 -5.58
CA LEU A 617 -2.38 -1.39 -6.78
C LEU A 617 -1.53 -2.63 -6.43
N VAL A 618 -0.51 -2.49 -5.58
CA VAL A 618 0.47 -3.57 -5.33
C VAL A 618 -0.07 -4.70 -4.46
N MET A 619 -0.88 -4.36 -3.44
CA MET A 619 -1.47 -5.33 -2.51
C MET A 619 -2.93 -5.57 -2.87
N GLY A 620 -3.79 -4.55 -2.72
CA GLY A 620 -5.25 -4.72 -2.79
C GLY A 620 -5.76 -5.39 -4.08
N ILE A 621 -5.65 -4.70 -5.21
CA ILE A 621 -6.11 -5.19 -6.52
C ILE A 621 -5.29 -6.38 -7.00
N SER A 622 -3.97 -6.40 -6.82
CA SER A 622 -3.14 -7.53 -7.24
C SER A 622 -3.48 -8.82 -6.49
N ALA A 623 -3.71 -8.76 -5.17
CA ALA A 623 -4.15 -9.91 -4.39
C ALA A 623 -5.58 -10.33 -4.77
N LEU A 624 -6.51 -9.38 -4.96
CA LEU A 624 -7.86 -9.66 -5.45
C LEU A 624 -7.87 -10.30 -6.84
N TYR A 625 -6.96 -9.90 -7.73
CA TYR A 625 -6.79 -10.54 -9.05
C TYR A 625 -6.25 -11.97 -8.93
N GLY A 626 -5.32 -12.24 -7.99
CA GLY A 626 -4.89 -13.61 -7.69
C GLY A 626 -6.01 -14.46 -7.11
N LEU A 627 -6.83 -13.89 -6.22
CA LEU A 627 -8.04 -14.52 -5.67
C LEU A 627 -9.04 -14.86 -6.79
N PHE A 628 -9.38 -13.90 -7.65
CA PHE A 628 -10.29 -14.13 -8.77
C PHE A 628 -9.72 -15.15 -9.77
N ALA A 629 -8.42 -15.10 -10.09
CA ALA A 629 -7.77 -16.10 -10.93
C ALA A 629 -7.90 -17.50 -10.31
N GLY A 630 -7.63 -17.63 -9.01
CA GLY A 630 -7.81 -18.87 -8.25
C GLY A 630 -9.25 -19.37 -8.22
N VAL A 631 -10.23 -18.48 -8.00
CA VAL A 631 -11.66 -18.83 -8.06
C VAL A 631 -12.02 -19.35 -9.45
N TYR A 632 -11.75 -18.60 -10.53
CA TYR A 632 -12.06 -19.06 -11.89
C TYR A 632 -11.33 -20.35 -12.29
N HIS A 633 -10.15 -20.63 -11.70
CA HIS A 633 -9.38 -21.84 -11.96
C HIS A 633 -9.88 -23.05 -11.16
N TRP A 634 -10.07 -22.97 -9.83
CA TRP A 634 -10.44 -24.11 -8.99
C TRP A 634 -11.95 -24.24 -8.71
N PHE A 635 -12.82 -23.35 -9.20
CA PHE A 635 -14.29 -23.54 -9.15
C PHE A 635 -14.76 -24.93 -9.64
N PRO A 636 -14.18 -25.53 -10.70
CA PRO A 636 -14.50 -26.90 -11.12
C PRO A 636 -14.10 -27.98 -10.10
N ARG A 637 -13.09 -27.73 -9.25
CA ARG A 637 -12.74 -28.61 -8.11
C ARG A 637 -13.70 -28.43 -6.94
N MET A 638 -14.19 -27.21 -6.70
CA MET A 638 -15.09 -26.90 -5.59
C MET A 638 -16.54 -27.33 -5.83
N PHE A 639 -17.01 -27.36 -7.08
CA PHE A 639 -18.43 -27.60 -7.40
C PHE A 639 -18.70 -28.60 -8.53
N GLY A 640 -17.66 -29.21 -9.13
CA GLY A 640 -17.81 -30.13 -10.27
C GLY A 640 -18.39 -29.49 -11.54
N ARG A 641 -18.37 -28.15 -11.62
CA ARG A 641 -19.00 -27.34 -12.68
C ARG A 641 -18.12 -26.20 -13.17
N LEU A 642 -18.42 -25.64 -14.33
CA LEU A 642 -17.70 -24.50 -14.93
C LEU A 642 -18.45 -23.17 -14.71
N MET A 643 -17.69 -22.10 -14.43
CA MET A 643 -18.23 -20.72 -14.38
C MET A 643 -18.55 -20.21 -15.78
N ASN A 644 -19.54 -19.31 -15.93
CA ASN A 644 -19.82 -18.69 -17.22
C ASN A 644 -18.68 -17.75 -17.61
N LYS A 645 -17.91 -18.14 -18.64
CA LYS A 645 -16.74 -17.37 -19.10
C LYS A 645 -17.09 -16.00 -19.68
N ARG A 646 -18.28 -15.79 -20.27
CA ARG A 646 -18.67 -14.46 -20.79
C ARG A 646 -18.86 -13.46 -19.66
N LEU A 647 -19.56 -13.87 -18.60
CA LEU A 647 -19.68 -13.06 -17.38
C LEU A 647 -18.31 -12.87 -16.72
N GLY A 648 -17.42 -13.87 -16.78
CA GLY A 648 -16.03 -13.75 -16.35
C GLY A 648 -15.21 -12.74 -17.16
N TYR A 649 -15.39 -12.66 -18.48
CA TYR A 649 -14.76 -11.65 -19.33
C TYR A 649 -15.30 -10.24 -19.04
N VAL A 650 -16.62 -10.08 -18.87
CA VAL A 650 -17.20 -8.79 -18.50
C VAL A 650 -16.71 -8.35 -17.11
N HIS A 651 -16.70 -9.25 -16.14
CA HIS A 651 -16.13 -8.99 -14.81
C HIS A 651 -14.67 -8.51 -14.93
N PHE A 652 -13.81 -9.27 -15.62
CA PHE A 652 -12.41 -8.89 -15.80
C PHE A 652 -12.23 -7.51 -16.42
N TRP A 653 -12.83 -7.24 -17.58
CA TRP A 653 -12.60 -5.98 -18.29
C TRP A 653 -13.16 -4.76 -17.56
N LEU A 654 -14.29 -4.90 -16.84
CA LEU A 654 -14.81 -3.81 -16.02
C LEU A 654 -13.94 -3.53 -14.79
N THR A 655 -13.50 -4.57 -14.07
CA THR A 655 -12.60 -4.38 -12.91
C THR A 655 -11.23 -3.86 -13.35
N ALA A 656 -10.71 -4.30 -14.50
CA ALA A 656 -9.44 -3.82 -15.07
C ALA A 656 -9.47 -2.32 -15.41
N LEU A 657 -10.53 -1.84 -16.06
CA LEU A 657 -10.71 -0.41 -16.34
C LEU A 657 -10.92 0.39 -15.04
N ALA A 658 -11.72 -0.13 -14.11
CA ALA A 658 -11.99 0.54 -12.85
C ALA A 658 -10.75 0.66 -11.95
N ALA A 659 -9.91 -0.38 -11.83
CA ALA A 659 -8.72 -0.34 -10.99
C ALA A 659 -7.76 0.80 -11.39
N TYR A 660 -7.49 0.97 -12.69
CA TYR A 660 -6.68 2.09 -13.18
C TYR A 660 -7.44 3.42 -13.07
N GLY A 661 -8.74 3.45 -13.37
CA GLY A 661 -9.57 4.66 -13.24
C GLY A 661 -9.71 5.20 -11.80
N ILE A 662 -9.61 4.34 -10.78
CA ILE A 662 -9.63 4.71 -9.35
C ILE A 662 -8.23 5.13 -8.88
N PHE A 663 -7.23 4.25 -9.04
CA PHE A 663 -5.95 4.42 -8.33
C PHE A 663 -4.90 5.20 -9.13
N TYR A 664 -4.99 5.30 -10.45
CA TYR A 664 -4.03 6.12 -11.21
C TYR A 664 -4.17 7.63 -10.89
N PRO A 665 -5.37 8.23 -10.86
CA PRO A 665 -5.54 9.64 -10.50
C PRO A 665 -5.13 9.97 -9.05
N MET A 666 -5.29 9.04 -8.11
CA MET A 666 -4.92 9.23 -6.71
C MET A 666 -3.41 9.52 -6.50
N HIS A 667 -2.53 9.05 -7.39
CA HIS A 667 -1.11 9.44 -7.34
C HIS A 667 -0.93 10.95 -7.53
N PHE A 668 -1.71 11.57 -8.43
CA PHE A 668 -1.65 13.02 -8.68
C PHE A 668 -2.24 13.82 -7.53
N MET A 669 -3.31 13.33 -6.89
CA MET A 669 -3.83 13.92 -5.64
C MET A 669 -2.80 13.85 -4.51
N GLY A 670 -2.03 12.75 -4.42
CA GLY A 670 -0.92 12.63 -3.48
C GLY A 670 0.24 13.60 -3.77
N MET A 671 0.63 13.74 -5.05
CA MET A 671 1.66 14.71 -5.48
C MET A 671 1.20 16.18 -5.34
N ALA A 672 -0.11 16.43 -5.24
CA ALA A 672 -0.69 17.72 -4.87
C ALA A 672 -0.65 17.98 -3.34
N GLY A 673 -0.14 17.04 -2.55
CA GLY A 673 -0.08 17.13 -1.08
C GLY A 673 -1.39 16.81 -0.36
N LEU A 674 -2.38 16.17 -1.00
CA LEU A 674 -3.66 15.88 -0.35
C LEU A 674 -3.53 14.74 0.69
N PRO A 675 -3.81 14.98 2.00
CA PRO A 675 -3.78 13.96 3.05
C PRO A 675 -4.84 12.87 2.85
N ARG A 676 -4.56 11.64 3.32
CA ARG A 676 -5.58 10.59 3.40
C ARG A 676 -6.42 10.73 4.67
N ARG A 677 -7.63 10.16 4.68
CA ARG A 677 -8.60 10.17 5.80
C ARG A 677 -9.33 11.51 6.04
N TYR A 678 -9.17 12.52 5.18
CA TYR A 678 -10.11 13.65 5.11
C TYR A 678 -11.45 13.19 4.48
N TYR A 679 -12.59 13.57 5.06
CA TYR A 679 -13.93 13.26 4.52
C TYR A 679 -14.45 14.36 3.57
N THR A 680 -13.99 15.60 3.78
CA THR A 680 -14.21 16.75 2.90
C THR A 680 -12.90 17.53 2.77
N ASN A 681 -12.74 18.22 1.64
CA ASN A 681 -11.64 19.14 1.40
C ASN A 681 -12.08 20.61 1.53
N THR A 682 -13.35 20.88 1.82
CA THR A 682 -13.95 22.25 1.77
C THR A 682 -13.37 23.26 2.75
N ALA A 683 -12.56 22.84 3.71
CA ALA A 683 -11.77 23.70 4.61
C ALA A 683 -10.41 24.13 4.00
N PHE A 684 -10.03 23.57 2.84
CA PHE A 684 -8.76 23.78 2.16
C PHE A 684 -9.01 24.25 0.71
N PRO A 685 -9.16 25.56 0.46
CA PRO A 685 -9.41 26.07 -0.90
C PRO A 685 -8.34 25.64 -1.92
N MET A 686 -7.10 25.43 -1.46
CA MET A 686 -5.99 24.87 -2.23
C MET A 686 -6.30 23.51 -2.90
N PHE A 687 -7.28 22.74 -2.39
CA PHE A 687 -7.70 21.46 -2.92
C PHE A 687 -9.04 21.51 -3.68
N ASP A 688 -9.66 22.68 -3.86
CA ASP A 688 -10.94 22.83 -4.59
C ASP A 688 -10.80 22.35 -6.07
N ASP A 689 -9.64 22.56 -6.71
CA ASP A 689 -9.38 22.09 -8.09
C ASP A 689 -9.09 20.59 -8.22
N LEU A 690 -9.07 19.83 -7.11
CA LEU A 690 -8.99 18.36 -7.11
C LEU A 690 -10.36 17.68 -7.16
N GLN A 691 -11.46 18.41 -6.97
CA GLN A 691 -12.79 17.81 -6.78
C GLN A 691 -13.31 17.08 -8.03
N ASP A 692 -12.97 17.54 -9.25
CA ASP A 692 -13.22 16.82 -10.51
C ASP A 692 -12.63 15.40 -10.50
N ILE A 693 -11.47 15.23 -9.84
CA ILE A 693 -10.76 13.95 -9.74
C ILE A 693 -11.51 13.01 -8.79
N ASN A 694 -12.01 13.52 -7.66
CA ASN A 694 -12.87 12.76 -6.74
C ASN A 694 -14.15 12.26 -7.42
N VAL A 695 -14.79 13.09 -8.25
CA VAL A 695 -15.99 12.69 -9.02
C VAL A 695 -15.65 11.59 -10.02
N LEU A 696 -14.54 11.72 -10.77
CA LEU A 696 -14.08 10.71 -11.73
C LEU A 696 -13.78 9.36 -11.04
N ILE A 697 -13.04 9.40 -9.93
CA ILE A 697 -12.75 8.22 -9.10
C ILE A 697 -14.05 7.55 -8.65
N THR A 698 -15.02 8.33 -8.16
CA THR A 698 -16.31 7.82 -7.68
C THR A 698 -17.09 7.08 -8.77
N ILE A 699 -17.06 7.57 -10.02
CA ILE A 699 -17.67 6.88 -11.17
C ILE A 699 -17.01 5.51 -11.39
N PHE A 700 -15.68 5.42 -11.30
CA PHE A 700 -14.99 4.12 -11.41
C PHE A 700 -15.19 3.20 -10.20
N VAL A 701 -15.40 3.73 -8.98
CA VAL A 701 -15.80 2.94 -7.81
C VAL A 701 -17.16 2.28 -8.05
N PHE A 702 -18.15 3.00 -8.59
CA PHE A 702 -19.43 2.39 -8.98
C PHE A 702 -19.26 1.35 -10.10
N LEU A 703 -18.33 1.55 -11.04
CA LEU A 703 -18.01 0.56 -12.08
C LEU A 703 -17.42 -0.74 -11.48
N ALA A 704 -16.52 -0.62 -10.49
CA ALA A 704 -15.96 -1.75 -9.76
C ALA A 704 -17.02 -2.49 -8.93
N ALA A 705 -17.92 -1.77 -8.27
CA ALA A 705 -19.04 -2.36 -7.53
C ALA A 705 -19.97 -3.15 -8.46
N PHE A 706 -20.32 -2.59 -9.63
CA PHE A 706 -21.12 -3.29 -10.63
C PHE A 706 -20.42 -4.53 -11.21
N ALA A 707 -19.10 -4.46 -11.42
CA ALA A 707 -18.31 -5.62 -11.85
C ALA A 707 -18.34 -6.76 -10.81
N ASN A 708 -18.26 -6.44 -9.52
CA ASN A 708 -18.38 -7.41 -8.43
C ASN A 708 -19.78 -8.03 -8.32
N ILE A 709 -20.85 -7.29 -8.63
CA ILE A 709 -22.22 -7.85 -8.72
C ILE A 709 -22.30 -8.89 -9.84
N ILE A 710 -21.66 -8.65 -10.99
CA ILE A 710 -21.57 -9.62 -12.10
C ILE A 710 -20.78 -10.87 -11.68
N PHE A 711 -19.68 -10.71 -10.92
CA PHE A 711 -18.94 -11.82 -10.36
C PHE A 711 -19.78 -12.66 -9.38
N LEU A 712 -20.45 -12.03 -8.42
CA LEU A 712 -21.27 -12.72 -7.41
C LEU A 712 -22.43 -13.48 -8.06
N TYR A 713 -23.12 -12.87 -9.03
CA TYR A 713 -24.14 -13.54 -9.83
C TYR A 713 -23.57 -14.74 -10.59
N ASN A 714 -22.43 -14.59 -11.27
CA ASN A 714 -21.78 -15.68 -12.00
C ASN A 714 -21.39 -16.85 -11.06
N PHE A 715 -20.81 -16.53 -9.90
CA PHE A 715 -20.41 -17.50 -8.88
C PHE A 715 -21.63 -18.31 -8.38
N ILE A 716 -22.65 -17.64 -7.85
CA ILE A 716 -23.85 -18.29 -7.30
C ILE A 716 -24.60 -19.07 -8.40
N HIS A 717 -24.83 -18.47 -9.57
CA HIS A 717 -25.54 -19.12 -10.68
C HIS A 717 -24.82 -20.39 -11.15
N SER A 718 -23.49 -20.38 -11.26
CA SER A 718 -22.73 -21.54 -11.75
C SER A 718 -22.63 -22.70 -10.75
N ILE A 719 -22.86 -22.49 -9.45
CA ILE A 719 -22.93 -23.59 -8.45
C ILE A 719 -24.11 -24.51 -8.79
N PHE A 720 -25.27 -23.93 -9.11
CA PHE A 720 -26.50 -24.67 -9.37
C PHE A 720 -26.68 -25.03 -10.85
N TYR A 721 -26.36 -24.11 -11.77
CA TYR A 721 -26.69 -24.18 -13.19
C TYR A 721 -25.48 -24.24 -14.13
N GLY A 722 -24.24 -24.21 -13.63
CA GLY A 722 -23.03 -24.33 -14.46
C GLY A 722 -22.90 -25.71 -15.11
N GLU A 723 -22.25 -25.79 -16.27
CA GLU A 723 -22.03 -27.08 -16.96
C GLU A 723 -21.11 -28.01 -16.16
N ARG A 724 -21.42 -29.32 -16.13
CA ARG A 724 -20.57 -30.31 -15.47
C ARG A 724 -19.20 -30.41 -16.15
N THR A 725 -18.16 -30.56 -15.34
CA THR A 725 -16.76 -30.59 -15.80
C THR A 725 -16.21 -32.03 -15.91
N PRO A 726 -15.29 -32.33 -16.84
CA PRO A 726 -14.36 -33.46 -16.67
C PRO A 726 -13.40 -33.15 -15.50
N GLN A 727 -12.82 -34.20 -14.90
CA GLN A 727 -12.02 -34.10 -13.66
C GLN A 727 -10.82 -33.14 -13.75
N ASN A 728 -10.18 -33.04 -14.93
CA ASN A 728 -9.09 -32.12 -15.25
C ASN A 728 -9.43 -31.30 -16.52
N PRO A 729 -10.22 -30.21 -16.40
CA PRO A 729 -10.66 -29.43 -17.56
C PRO A 729 -9.54 -28.57 -18.17
N TRP A 730 -8.49 -28.28 -17.40
CA TRP A 730 -7.41 -27.39 -17.81
C TRP A 730 -6.20 -28.12 -18.39
N LYS A 731 -6.18 -29.47 -18.35
CA LYS A 731 -4.98 -30.27 -18.59
C LYS A 731 -3.78 -29.76 -17.76
N SER A 732 -4.01 -29.58 -16.46
CA SER A 732 -2.93 -29.27 -15.52
C SER A 732 -2.21 -30.53 -15.08
N ASN A 733 -0.95 -30.40 -14.68
CA ASN A 733 -0.09 -31.49 -14.22
C ASN A 733 -0.23 -31.83 -12.73
N THR A 734 -0.76 -30.91 -11.92
CA THR A 734 -0.71 -30.96 -10.45
C THR A 734 -1.71 -31.96 -9.85
N LEU A 735 -1.41 -32.44 -8.64
CA LEU A 735 -2.11 -33.58 -8.03
C LEU A 735 -3.60 -33.36 -7.76
N GLU A 736 -4.07 -32.13 -7.51
CA GLU A 736 -5.48 -31.89 -7.17
C GLU A 736 -6.44 -32.24 -8.30
N TRP A 737 -5.95 -32.29 -9.55
CA TRP A 737 -6.72 -32.72 -10.72
C TRP A 737 -6.82 -34.26 -10.86
N THR A 738 -6.11 -35.01 -10.01
CA THR A 738 -6.20 -36.48 -9.93
C THR A 738 -7.25 -36.97 -8.92
N ALA A 739 -7.69 -36.11 -8.01
CA ALA A 739 -8.72 -36.41 -7.01
C ALA A 739 -10.14 -36.35 -7.62
N GLU A 740 -11.10 -37.07 -7.03
CA GLU A 740 -12.52 -36.99 -7.44
C GLU A 740 -13.25 -35.83 -6.76
N THR A 741 -14.23 -35.22 -7.43
CA THR A 741 -15.10 -34.17 -6.85
C THR A 741 -16.31 -34.78 -6.13
N LYS A 742 -16.05 -35.61 -5.09
CA LYS A 742 -17.09 -36.30 -4.29
C LYS A 742 -17.28 -35.75 -2.87
N HIS A 743 -16.46 -34.79 -2.41
CA HIS A 743 -16.54 -34.16 -1.08
C HIS A 743 -16.57 -35.15 0.11
N ILE A 744 -15.80 -36.23 -0.01
CA ILE A 744 -15.61 -37.25 1.02
C ILE A 744 -14.52 -36.85 2.05
N HIS A 745 -14.52 -37.49 3.22
CA HIS A 745 -13.39 -37.40 4.15
C HIS A 745 -12.16 -38.10 3.54
N GLY A 746 -11.16 -37.32 3.14
CA GLY A 746 -9.97 -37.77 2.42
C GLY A 746 -10.11 -37.58 0.90
N ASN A 747 -9.05 -37.08 0.25
CA ASN A 747 -9.13 -36.61 -1.14
C ASN A 747 -9.11 -37.73 -2.22
N TRP A 748 -8.74 -38.96 -1.86
CA TRP A 748 -8.67 -40.12 -2.76
C TRP A 748 -9.31 -41.35 -2.09
N GLN A 749 -10.02 -42.18 -2.85
CA GLN A 749 -10.70 -43.39 -2.34
C GLN A 749 -9.78 -44.63 -2.23
N GLY A 750 -8.56 -44.56 -2.76
CA GLY A 750 -7.58 -45.66 -2.78
C GLY A 750 -6.18 -45.18 -2.40
N GLU A 751 -5.14 -45.81 -2.95
CA GLU A 751 -3.75 -45.36 -2.71
C GLU A 751 -3.54 -43.89 -3.14
N ILE A 752 -2.83 -43.14 -2.30
CA ILE A 752 -2.48 -41.75 -2.58
C ILE A 752 -1.46 -41.72 -3.73
N PRO A 753 -1.69 -40.94 -4.82
CA PRO A 753 -0.82 -40.95 -5.98
C PRO A 753 0.64 -40.60 -5.66
N SER A 754 1.59 -41.34 -6.22
CA SER A 754 3.02 -41.07 -6.14
C SER A 754 3.45 -39.97 -7.13
N VAL A 755 4.45 -39.16 -6.75
CA VAL A 755 4.99 -38.07 -7.58
C VAL A 755 6.34 -38.44 -8.17
N HIS A 756 6.41 -38.47 -9.49
CA HIS A 756 7.59 -38.91 -10.24
C HIS A 756 8.38 -37.78 -10.89
N ARG A 757 7.75 -36.62 -11.12
CA ARG A 757 8.29 -35.46 -11.84
C ARG A 757 7.85 -34.12 -11.21
N TRP A 758 8.56 -33.06 -11.55
CA TRP A 758 8.22 -31.67 -11.19
C TRP A 758 6.87 -31.20 -11.80
N PRO A 759 6.26 -30.11 -11.30
CA PRO A 759 4.87 -29.76 -11.62
C PRO A 759 4.65 -29.08 -12.98
N TYR A 760 5.69 -28.65 -13.69
CA TYR A 760 5.55 -27.77 -14.87
C TYR A 760 6.01 -28.39 -16.20
N ASP A 761 6.01 -29.73 -16.34
CA ASP A 761 6.20 -30.43 -17.62
C ASP A 761 5.05 -30.13 -18.61
N TYR A 762 5.09 -28.97 -19.27
CA TYR A 762 4.18 -28.55 -20.34
C TYR A 762 4.93 -28.37 -21.66
N SER A 763 4.36 -28.83 -22.77
CA SER A 763 4.97 -28.83 -24.13
C SER A 763 6.34 -29.52 -24.25
N LYS A 764 6.80 -30.27 -23.23
CA LYS A 764 8.03 -31.08 -23.28
C LYS A 764 7.98 -32.10 -24.42
N VAL A 765 9.14 -32.50 -24.93
CA VAL A 765 9.31 -33.53 -25.96
C VAL A 765 10.43 -34.50 -25.56
N ASP A 766 10.46 -35.67 -26.19
CA ASP A 766 11.60 -36.59 -26.10
C ASP A 766 12.78 -36.16 -26.99
N LYS A 767 13.85 -36.96 -26.98
CA LYS A 767 15.07 -36.72 -27.78
C LYS A 767 14.87 -36.92 -29.29
N GLU A 768 13.70 -37.40 -29.71
CA GLU A 768 13.28 -37.52 -31.12
C GLU A 768 12.30 -36.40 -31.52
N GLY A 769 11.96 -35.47 -30.60
CA GLY A 769 11.04 -34.36 -30.81
C GLY A 769 9.55 -34.72 -30.70
N LYS A 770 9.21 -35.90 -30.19
CA LYS A 770 7.83 -36.39 -30.02
C LYS A 770 7.27 -36.05 -28.63
N ASP A 771 5.96 -36.13 -28.46
CA ASP A 771 5.34 -35.97 -27.14
C ASP A 771 5.73 -37.12 -26.20
N ILE A 772 6.10 -36.79 -24.95
CA ILE A 772 6.30 -37.77 -23.87
C ILE A 772 5.03 -38.63 -23.65
N LEU A 773 3.84 -38.04 -23.86
CA LEU A 773 2.56 -38.74 -23.89
C LEU A 773 1.88 -38.46 -25.24
N PRO A 774 1.59 -39.49 -26.08
CA PRO A 774 1.14 -39.27 -27.45
C PRO A 774 -0.05 -38.30 -27.60
N ASN A 775 0.14 -37.22 -28.37
CA ASN A 775 -0.82 -36.14 -28.63
C ASN A 775 -1.16 -35.28 -27.40
N GLN A 776 -0.25 -35.17 -26.43
CA GLN A 776 -0.44 -34.37 -25.22
C GLN A 776 0.69 -33.36 -25.01
N ASP A 777 0.29 -32.10 -24.76
CA ASP A 777 1.15 -30.95 -24.48
C ASP A 777 1.42 -30.77 -22.97
N PHE A 778 1.29 -31.84 -22.18
CA PHE A 778 1.43 -31.84 -20.72
C PHE A 778 1.71 -33.26 -20.21
N VAL A 779 2.39 -33.38 -19.05
CA VAL A 779 2.71 -34.66 -18.42
C VAL A 779 2.43 -34.57 -16.90
N PRO A 780 1.34 -35.17 -16.40
CA PRO A 780 0.97 -35.10 -14.98
C PRO A 780 2.03 -35.67 -14.03
N GLN A 781 2.12 -35.10 -12.82
CA GLN A 781 3.14 -35.45 -11.82
C GLN A 781 3.15 -36.94 -11.42
N THR A 782 2.04 -37.65 -11.65
CA THR A 782 1.86 -39.08 -11.39
C THR A 782 2.45 -40.01 -12.46
N VAL A 783 2.92 -39.47 -13.58
CA VAL A 783 3.48 -40.26 -14.69
C VAL A 783 4.98 -40.48 -14.45
N PRO A 784 5.48 -41.73 -14.39
CA PRO A 784 6.91 -42.04 -14.28
C PRO A 784 7.78 -41.33 -15.33
N ILE A 785 9.04 -41.07 -15.00
CA ILE A 785 10.04 -40.58 -15.95
C ILE A 785 10.43 -41.74 -16.88
N GLN A 786 10.45 -41.50 -18.18
CA GLN A 786 10.73 -42.54 -19.18
C GLN A 786 12.23 -42.83 -19.31
N LYS A 787 12.58 -44.01 -19.84
CA LYS A 787 13.98 -44.42 -19.98
C LYS A 787 14.70 -43.56 -21.03
N GLY A 788 15.54 -42.63 -20.57
CA GLY A 788 16.25 -41.65 -21.41
C GLY A 788 15.61 -40.25 -21.41
N GLU A 789 14.51 -40.05 -20.69
CA GLU A 789 13.97 -38.73 -20.35
C GLU A 789 14.78 -38.13 -19.18
N GLU A 790 15.13 -36.85 -19.28
CA GLU A 790 15.85 -36.12 -18.23
C GLU A 790 14.89 -35.16 -17.48
N GLU A 791 15.11 -34.96 -16.17
CA GLU A 791 14.35 -34.01 -15.33
C GLU A 791 15.00 -32.62 -15.41
N GLU A 792 15.15 -32.10 -16.63
CA GLU A 792 15.99 -30.94 -17.02
C GLU A 792 15.83 -29.71 -16.12
N ALA A 793 14.60 -29.38 -15.70
CA ALA A 793 14.34 -28.23 -14.83
C ALA A 793 14.90 -28.33 -13.40
N LEU A 794 15.60 -29.43 -13.07
CA LEU A 794 16.22 -29.69 -11.77
C LEU A 794 17.72 -30.00 -11.84
N SER A 795 18.42 -29.76 -12.95
CA SER A 795 19.91 -29.73 -13.00
C SER A 795 20.44 -28.46 -12.37
#